data_AF-A0A1V2R1N8-F1
#
_entry.id   AF-A0A1V2R1N8-F1
#
_cell.length_a   1.000
_cell.length_b   1.000
_cell.length_c   1.000
_cell.angle_alpha   90.00
_cell.angle_beta   90.00
_cell.angle_gamma   90.00
#
_symmetry.space_group_name_H-M   'P 1'
#
loop_
_entity.id
_entity.type
_entity.pdbx_description
1 polymer ?
#
loop_
_entity_poly.entity_id
_entity_poly.type
_entity_poly.pdbx_seq_one_letter_code
_entity_poly.pdbx_strand_id
1 'polypeptide(L)'
;MKANNLALNWLRLLPLLLVTAPQAYSAETASPEQFLMEQVRLGEASNKDDLVRQSLYRLELIDPDNPEVIAAKLRLVLRQGDQAQARQQLERLKTVAPDSAFYRQAEMTLALTQETARQQLQQARLLSTAGRYPESKAQYDALFHGEPPTLDLAVEYWRLVSRLPNQETVAIKQLEALDQIYPDNVPLRMVLSRLYFSQNLNERAYPLLEQLSNDPVGRSQAASLWLEIIGRMPVTSQSVAELNRFLTVFKDGEQAETARKELNRQQGMMADPTYQARLHSLAQVDSGGGNSATINELNKALTATPNDPELIGAVGLVYLRAGDRAKALTQFQKALQADTDRLNSGKWEGLIQSTQYWNTIAEGDNALKANNLPLARQKYQQARQMDNTNAYALIGLGDVAVASKNDAAAQPFYQQALRLEPGNDNALRGLVGIYQRQSPEKALAYLNSLSPSQQNAMREPLAALRLDILKQQADRLSEQQQWAQAEEKYRQANQQDPNDVWLAYRYAQTLRQLGQTQQADSVVQRATSIPLTNAEKNYVYSLYLSSTNRDEQALAHLNTLPTAQWSDDMRDLSQRLTMQTTLAKAEAIRDAGDESAAIAFLRQQPADTRIDLLLADWALARGEYATALADYQRIRSREPQNPDAQLGEIEAFIAQGQQDDARQRLNQLPVQAADTLNTQRRVANAWQAVGDPQKSAALFRQLKIEAQKEPVGQTTINQTTALVYRDAARVEQQQSQPEQAQQDYKQAMVASGITPTLPQSDDDYTRLTRNQAGDDWLQRGIRADAADLYRKQDITVTLDHDYSGSSGTGGISDLSAHNTLLQIDMPLYDGRAFFRTDTVQMNAGTFSADSNGAYRETFGTCATQDCFDGKSQKATGTSVAAGWKNDRWSADIGTTPLGFDVVDIVGGASYSGDWRQIGWTATASRRPISSSLLAFGGTKDPGTGMTWGGVRATGVSLGLSYDRGEAHGVWSDFSVHQITGKNVADNDRARAMAGYYYKLINEDNRRVTVGLNSMWWRYQKDLSGYSLGQGGYYSPQQYLSLGVPVNYRQRTENWSWELGGSLSWSRSSTKDQRRYPLVGLLGSAALTDRDAIETGSSSSGFGYTARAVVERRLSSHWTLGVGIDIQQAKDYTPSHGLIYVRYSASGWQGDLDSPPQPLTPYADFK
;
A
#
# COMPACT_ATOMS: atom_id res chain seq x y z
N MET A 1 -43.51 -10.81 -17.99
CA MET A 1 -43.59 -11.93 -18.95
C MET A 1 -43.06 -13.18 -18.26
N LYS A 2 -43.82 -14.28 -18.38
CA LYS A 2 -43.56 -15.69 -17.97
C LYS A 2 -42.22 -16.20 -18.52
N ALA A 3 -41.53 -17.27 -18.10
CA ALA A 3 -41.53 -18.27 -17.00
C ALA A 3 -40.22 -19.10 -17.20
N ASN A 4 -39.48 -19.56 -16.18
CA ASN A 4 -39.41 -20.95 -15.67
C ASN A 4 -38.15 -21.01 -14.73
N ASN A 5 -38.24 -21.36 -13.43
CA ASN A 5 -38.17 -22.71 -12.79
C ASN A 5 -36.92 -23.52 -13.20
N LEU A 6 -35.98 -23.93 -12.33
CA LEU A 6 -36.02 -24.74 -11.07
C LEU A 6 -34.77 -24.43 -10.19
N ALA A 7 -34.84 -24.18 -8.87
CA ALA A 7 -34.86 -25.12 -7.71
C ALA A 7 -33.64 -26.09 -7.66
N LEU A 8 -32.77 -26.16 -6.63
CA LEU A 8 -33.06 -26.49 -5.21
C LEU A 8 -31.87 -26.16 -4.23
N ASN A 9 -32.24 -26.02 -2.95
CA ASN A 9 -31.50 -25.58 -1.75
C ASN A 9 -30.52 -26.62 -1.13
N TRP A 10 -29.34 -26.18 -0.63
CA TRP A 10 -28.89 -25.95 0.78
C TRP A 10 -28.51 -27.17 1.67
N LEU A 11 -27.27 -27.09 2.22
CA LEU A 11 -26.81 -27.35 3.60
C LEU A 11 -26.65 -28.79 4.17
N ARG A 12 -25.41 -29.19 4.52
CA ARG A 12 -24.87 -29.40 5.91
C ARG A 12 -23.59 -30.29 6.00
N LEU A 13 -22.61 -29.76 6.75
CA LEU A 13 -21.74 -30.39 7.78
C LEU A 13 -20.69 -31.50 7.45
N LEU A 14 -19.44 -31.19 7.82
CA LEU A 14 -18.26 -31.98 8.29
C LEU A 14 -18.55 -33.32 9.04
N PRO A 15 -17.56 -34.20 9.41
CA PRO A 15 -16.16 -34.46 8.97
C PRO A 15 -15.72 -35.98 8.96
N LEU A 16 -14.43 -36.23 8.63
CA LEU A 16 -13.46 -37.24 9.19
C LEU A 16 -13.65 -38.79 9.06
N LEU A 17 -12.51 -39.41 8.70
CA LEU A 17 -11.93 -40.74 9.07
C LEU A 17 -11.90 -41.92 8.05
N LEU A 18 -10.65 -42.31 7.80
CA LEU A 18 -10.09 -43.61 7.39
C LEU A 18 -10.87 -44.85 7.84
N VAL A 19 -10.84 -45.93 7.01
CA VAL A 19 -10.27 -47.27 7.32
C VAL A 19 -10.61 -48.31 6.23
N THR A 20 -9.55 -48.93 5.69
CA THR A 20 -9.41 -50.26 5.06
C THR A 20 -10.34 -50.71 3.91
N ALA A 21 -9.74 -50.90 2.73
CA ALA A 21 -10.19 -51.88 1.73
C ALA A 21 -9.10 -52.97 1.56
N PRO A 22 -9.43 -54.27 1.63
CA PRO A 22 -8.52 -55.33 1.23
C PRO A 22 -8.50 -55.44 -0.29
N GLN A 23 -7.31 -55.32 -0.89
CA GLN A 23 -7.11 -55.56 -2.32
C GLN A 23 -7.35 -57.03 -2.66
N ALA A 24 -8.20 -57.27 -3.64
CA ALA A 24 -8.29 -58.55 -4.33
C ALA A 24 -6.97 -58.80 -5.08
N TYR A 25 -6.27 -59.87 -4.73
CA TYR A 25 -5.20 -60.42 -5.54
C TYR A 25 -5.81 -61.02 -6.81
N SER A 26 -5.60 -60.34 -7.94
CA SER A 26 -5.66 -60.97 -9.26
C SER A 26 -4.51 -61.96 -9.36
N ALA A 27 -4.83 -63.25 -9.45
CA ALA A 27 -3.86 -64.24 -9.93
C ALA A 27 -3.59 -63.93 -11.41
N GLU A 28 -2.50 -63.20 -11.67
CA GLU A 28 -1.97 -63.02 -13.01
C GLU A 28 -1.67 -64.41 -13.59
N THR A 29 -2.41 -64.78 -14.63
CA THR A 29 -2.02 -65.88 -15.51
C THR A 29 -0.69 -65.48 -16.16
N ALA A 30 0.42 -66.02 -15.64
CA ALA A 30 1.76 -65.80 -16.20
C ALA A 30 1.72 -66.08 -17.70
N SER A 31 2.21 -65.14 -18.51
CA SER A 31 2.16 -65.30 -19.96
C SER A 31 3.00 -66.53 -20.37
N PRO A 32 2.59 -67.32 -21.37
CA PRO A 32 3.37 -68.48 -21.83
C PRO A 32 4.83 -68.14 -22.15
N GLU A 33 5.11 -66.92 -22.62
CA GLU A 33 6.43 -66.37 -22.89
C GLU A 33 7.25 -66.18 -21.61
N GLN A 34 6.64 -65.60 -20.56
CA GLN A 34 7.31 -65.41 -19.27
C GLN A 34 7.68 -66.76 -18.64
N PHE A 35 6.78 -67.74 -18.67
CA PHE A 35 7.04 -69.09 -18.17
C PHE A 35 8.18 -69.78 -18.93
N LEU A 36 8.18 -69.70 -20.27
CA LEU A 36 9.25 -70.28 -21.08
C LEU A 36 10.59 -69.57 -20.88
N MET A 37 10.59 -68.24 -20.68
CA MET A 37 11.81 -67.50 -20.37
C MET A 37 12.35 -67.85 -18.98
N GLU A 38 11.48 -68.12 -18.02
CA GLU A 38 11.87 -68.63 -16.71
C GLU A 38 12.54 -70.02 -16.83
N GLN A 39 12.02 -70.91 -17.68
CA GLN A 39 12.66 -72.19 -17.98
C GLN A 39 14.04 -72.02 -18.66
N VAL A 40 14.21 -70.99 -19.49
CA VAL A 40 15.52 -70.61 -20.05
C VAL A 40 16.47 -70.22 -18.92
N ARG A 41 16.09 -69.25 -18.06
CA ARG A 41 16.94 -68.78 -16.95
C ARG A 41 17.30 -69.93 -15.98
N LEU A 42 16.34 -70.79 -15.65
CA LEU A 42 16.56 -71.98 -14.83
C LEU A 42 17.53 -72.96 -15.50
N GLY A 43 17.38 -73.18 -16.80
CA GLY A 43 18.29 -74.00 -17.59
C GLY A 43 19.71 -73.43 -17.63
N GLU A 44 19.87 -72.11 -17.79
CA GLU A 44 21.18 -71.44 -17.77
C GLU A 44 21.82 -71.54 -16.38
N ALA A 45 21.07 -71.27 -15.31
CA ALA A 45 21.56 -71.33 -13.94
C ALA A 45 21.95 -72.76 -13.50
N SER A 46 21.31 -73.78 -14.07
CA SER A 46 21.57 -75.20 -13.76
C SER A 46 22.46 -75.92 -14.78
N ASN A 47 23.02 -75.20 -15.77
CA ASN A 47 23.79 -75.75 -16.89
C ASN A 47 23.06 -76.87 -17.68
N LYS A 48 21.72 -76.82 -17.74
CA LYS A 48 20.88 -77.76 -18.50
C LYS A 48 20.56 -77.19 -19.88
N ASP A 49 21.55 -77.19 -20.77
CA ASP A 49 21.42 -76.58 -22.12
C ASP A 49 20.29 -77.18 -22.96
N ASP A 50 19.85 -78.42 -22.70
CA ASP A 50 18.70 -79.02 -23.38
C ASP A 50 17.38 -78.33 -23.00
N LEU A 51 17.22 -77.98 -21.72
CA LEU A 51 16.05 -77.22 -21.25
C LEU A 51 16.04 -75.81 -21.86
N VAL A 52 17.21 -75.17 -21.89
CA VAL A 52 17.41 -73.86 -22.54
C VAL A 52 17.04 -73.94 -24.02
N ARG A 53 17.55 -74.95 -24.74
CA ARG A 53 17.31 -75.13 -26.17
C ARG A 53 15.84 -75.34 -26.51
N GLN A 54 15.16 -76.23 -25.77
CA GLN A 54 13.74 -76.51 -25.99
C GLN A 54 12.85 -75.30 -25.68
N SER A 55 13.18 -74.57 -24.62
CA SER A 55 12.42 -73.39 -24.21
C SER A 55 12.62 -72.22 -25.17
N LEU A 56 13.87 -71.98 -25.61
CA LEU A 56 14.18 -70.99 -26.63
C LEU A 56 13.53 -71.30 -27.98
N TYR A 57 13.50 -72.58 -28.38
CA TYR A 57 12.82 -72.97 -29.62
C TYR A 57 11.34 -72.58 -29.61
N ARG A 58 10.65 -72.77 -28.48
CA ARG A 58 9.24 -72.37 -28.34
C ARG A 58 9.08 -70.86 -28.29
N LEU A 59 9.98 -70.16 -27.61
CA LEU A 59 9.99 -68.69 -27.57
C LEU A 59 10.22 -68.07 -28.94
N GLU A 60 11.14 -68.62 -29.74
CA GLU A 60 11.40 -68.19 -31.12
C GLU A 60 10.19 -68.36 -32.04
N LEU A 61 9.27 -69.29 -31.74
CA LEU A 61 8.01 -69.44 -32.48
C LEU A 61 6.93 -68.45 -32.04
N ILE A 62 7.01 -67.94 -30.81
CA ILE A 62 6.00 -67.04 -30.23
C ILE A 62 6.37 -65.58 -30.48
N ASP A 63 7.58 -65.18 -30.10
CA ASP A 63 8.09 -63.81 -30.23
C ASP A 63 9.56 -63.85 -30.71
N PRO A 64 9.78 -64.09 -32.02
CA PRO A 64 11.12 -64.26 -32.58
C PRO A 64 12.01 -63.03 -32.48
N ASP A 65 11.43 -61.83 -32.36
CA ASP A 65 12.15 -60.56 -32.30
C ASP A 65 12.26 -60.03 -30.86
N ASN A 66 11.96 -60.84 -29.85
CA ASN A 66 12.17 -60.45 -28.46
C ASN A 66 13.68 -60.29 -28.16
N PRO A 67 14.14 -59.12 -27.70
CA PRO A 67 15.56 -58.88 -27.42
C PRO A 67 16.15 -59.84 -26.39
N GLU A 68 15.37 -60.28 -25.39
CA GLU A 68 15.82 -61.22 -24.37
C GLU A 68 15.98 -62.65 -24.93
N VAL A 69 15.08 -63.08 -25.81
CA VAL A 69 15.15 -64.39 -26.50
C VAL A 69 16.38 -64.44 -27.40
N ILE A 70 16.63 -63.38 -28.19
CA ILE A 70 17.81 -63.28 -29.05
C ILE A 70 19.11 -63.30 -28.23
N ALA A 71 19.17 -62.55 -27.11
CA ALA A 71 20.32 -62.53 -26.22
C ALA A 71 20.56 -63.90 -25.55
N ALA A 72 19.52 -64.58 -25.10
CA ALA A 72 19.62 -65.91 -24.52
C ALA A 72 20.06 -66.96 -25.56
N LYS A 73 19.59 -66.86 -26.82
CA LYS A 73 20.07 -67.70 -27.92
C LYS A 73 21.55 -67.47 -28.21
N LEU A 74 22.00 -66.22 -28.21
CA LEU A 74 23.42 -65.88 -28.33
C LEU A 74 24.26 -66.55 -27.24
N ARG A 75 23.82 -66.50 -25.97
CA ARG A 75 24.51 -67.18 -24.86
C ARG A 75 24.57 -68.69 -25.06
N LEU A 76 23.48 -69.32 -25.49
CA LEU A 76 23.42 -70.76 -25.76
C LEU A 76 24.40 -71.18 -26.87
N VAL A 77 24.41 -70.48 -28.01
CA VAL A 77 25.31 -70.85 -29.13
C VAL A 77 26.77 -70.59 -28.80
N LEU A 78 27.08 -69.58 -27.98
CA LEU A 78 28.43 -69.38 -27.44
C LEU A 78 28.88 -70.52 -26.52
N ARG A 79 27.99 -71.03 -25.64
CA ARG A 79 28.28 -72.22 -24.82
C ARG A 79 28.52 -73.47 -25.67
N GLN A 80 27.87 -73.57 -26.83
CA GLN A 80 28.06 -74.65 -27.81
C GLN A 80 29.29 -74.46 -28.71
N GLY A 81 30.01 -73.33 -28.59
CA GLY A 81 31.22 -73.03 -29.35
C GLY A 81 30.98 -72.41 -30.73
N ASP A 82 29.74 -72.11 -31.12
CA ASP A 82 29.42 -71.53 -32.43
C ASP A 82 29.47 -70.00 -32.39
N GLN A 83 30.68 -69.46 -32.58
CA GLN A 83 30.91 -68.00 -32.60
C GLN A 83 30.33 -67.31 -33.84
N ALA A 84 30.15 -68.03 -34.95
CA ALA A 84 29.59 -67.44 -36.17
C ALA A 84 28.10 -67.15 -35.97
N GLN A 85 27.36 -68.12 -35.43
CA GLN A 85 25.96 -67.93 -35.04
C GLN A 85 25.81 -66.87 -33.94
N ALA A 86 26.73 -66.83 -32.97
CA ALA A 86 26.71 -65.80 -31.94
C ALA A 86 26.83 -64.38 -32.52
N ARG A 87 27.75 -64.14 -33.47
CA ARG A 87 27.88 -62.86 -34.16
C ARG A 87 26.61 -62.50 -34.93
N GLN A 88 25.99 -63.47 -35.59
CA GLN A 88 24.73 -63.27 -36.30
C GLN A 88 23.59 -62.83 -35.35
N GLN A 89 23.46 -63.48 -34.18
CA GLN A 89 22.47 -63.08 -33.19
C GLN A 89 22.78 -61.69 -32.60
N LEU A 90 24.06 -61.32 -32.45
CA LEU A 90 24.43 -59.98 -31.97
C LEU A 90 24.04 -58.88 -32.98
N GLU A 91 24.32 -59.09 -34.27
CA GLU A 91 23.89 -58.15 -35.32
C GLU A 91 22.37 -58.05 -35.40
N ARG A 92 21.65 -59.17 -35.22
CA ARG A 92 20.18 -59.14 -35.12
C ARG A 92 19.70 -58.38 -33.89
N LEU A 93 20.36 -58.54 -32.76
CA LEU A 93 20.01 -57.80 -31.54
C LEU A 93 20.31 -56.30 -31.69
N LYS A 94 21.36 -55.94 -32.43
CA LYS A 94 21.71 -54.55 -32.77
C LYS A 94 20.63 -53.86 -33.59
N THR A 95 20.01 -54.57 -34.55
CA THR A 95 18.96 -54.00 -35.38
C THR A 95 17.64 -53.88 -34.63
N VAL A 96 17.31 -54.86 -33.79
CA VAL A 96 16.03 -54.94 -33.06
C VAL A 96 16.01 -54.02 -31.84
N ALA A 97 17.10 -53.93 -31.08
CA ALA A 97 17.14 -53.18 -29.82
C ALA A 97 18.55 -52.63 -29.51
N PRO A 98 19.05 -51.66 -30.30
CA PRO A 98 20.43 -51.15 -30.22
C PRO A 98 20.80 -50.51 -28.86
N ASP A 99 19.83 -49.91 -28.16
CA ASP A 99 20.08 -49.24 -26.88
C ASP A 99 19.73 -50.11 -25.66
N SER A 100 19.36 -51.37 -25.88
CA SER A 100 18.94 -52.27 -24.80
C SER A 100 20.11 -52.77 -23.95
N ALA A 101 19.85 -53.01 -22.66
CA ALA A 101 20.80 -53.68 -21.78
C ALA A 101 21.15 -55.09 -22.30
N PHE A 102 20.18 -55.78 -22.93
CA PHE A 102 20.41 -57.08 -23.56
C PHE A 102 21.43 -57.01 -24.69
N TYR A 103 21.40 -55.96 -25.52
CA TYR A 103 22.41 -55.75 -26.58
C TYR A 103 23.81 -55.53 -26.00
N ARG A 104 23.96 -54.63 -25.02
CA ARG A 104 25.25 -54.36 -24.36
C ARG A 104 25.81 -55.59 -23.64
N GLN A 105 24.97 -56.34 -22.94
CA GLN A 105 25.37 -57.58 -22.28
C GLN A 105 25.79 -58.66 -23.28
N ALA A 106 25.06 -58.80 -24.39
CA ALA A 106 25.38 -59.74 -25.45
C ALA A 106 26.69 -59.37 -26.18
N GLU A 107 26.90 -58.07 -26.45
CA GLU A 107 28.14 -57.54 -27.01
C GLU A 107 29.33 -57.86 -26.11
N MET A 108 29.20 -57.60 -24.80
CA MET A 108 30.24 -57.91 -23.83
C MET A 108 30.48 -59.42 -23.68
N THR A 109 29.42 -60.24 -23.68
CA THR A 109 29.54 -61.71 -23.65
C THR A 109 30.37 -62.23 -24.83
N LEU A 110 30.14 -61.67 -26.03
CA LEU A 110 30.93 -62.00 -27.21
C LEU A 110 32.35 -61.44 -27.12
N ALA A 111 32.54 -60.21 -26.62
CA ALA A 111 33.85 -59.60 -26.42
C ALA A 111 34.75 -60.42 -25.49
N LEU A 112 34.18 -61.00 -24.43
CA LEU A 112 34.87 -61.93 -23.50
C LEU A 112 35.36 -63.24 -24.16
N THR A 113 35.01 -63.50 -25.42
CA THR A 113 35.64 -64.59 -26.19
C THR A 113 36.97 -64.18 -26.84
N GLN A 114 37.24 -62.89 -26.95
CA GLN A 114 38.50 -62.35 -27.47
C GLN A 114 39.60 -62.36 -26.40
N GLU A 115 40.85 -62.49 -26.84
CA GLU A 115 41.99 -62.67 -25.94
C GLU A 115 42.22 -61.46 -25.01
N THR A 116 42.05 -60.24 -25.52
CA THR A 116 42.27 -58.99 -24.78
C THR A 116 41.31 -58.84 -23.59
N ALA A 117 40.01 -59.01 -23.82
CA ALA A 117 39.00 -58.92 -22.76
C ALA A 117 39.16 -60.04 -21.71
N ARG A 118 39.58 -61.24 -22.13
CA ARG A 118 39.92 -62.34 -21.20
C ARG A 118 41.09 -61.99 -20.30
N GLN A 119 42.15 -61.40 -20.84
CA GLN A 119 43.31 -60.97 -20.06
C GLN A 119 42.92 -59.91 -19.02
N GLN A 120 42.08 -58.94 -19.40
CA GLN A 120 41.59 -57.90 -18.48
C GLN A 120 40.73 -58.48 -17.35
N LEU A 121 39.83 -59.41 -17.65
CA LEU A 121 39.03 -60.11 -16.63
C LEU A 121 39.91 -60.93 -15.67
N GLN A 122 40.92 -61.62 -16.19
CA GLN A 122 41.87 -62.38 -15.35
C GLN A 122 42.70 -61.46 -14.44
N GLN A 123 43.10 -60.29 -14.94
CA GLN A 123 43.79 -59.27 -14.14
C GLN A 123 42.90 -58.75 -13.01
N ALA A 124 41.62 -58.48 -13.29
CA ALA A 124 40.65 -58.09 -12.27
C ALA A 124 40.53 -59.14 -11.16
N ARG A 125 40.46 -60.43 -11.52
CA ARG A 125 40.41 -61.56 -10.58
C ARG A 125 41.68 -61.69 -9.73
N LEU A 126 42.86 -61.52 -10.33
CA LEU A 126 44.14 -61.51 -9.63
C LEU A 126 44.24 -60.38 -8.59
N LEU A 127 43.71 -59.20 -8.90
CA LEU A 127 43.65 -58.09 -7.94
C LEU A 127 42.70 -58.40 -6.77
N SER A 128 41.56 -59.05 -7.04
CA SER A 128 40.61 -59.48 -6.03
C SER A 128 41.22 -60.48 -5.05
N THR A 129 41.93 -61.50 -5.56
CA THR A 129 42.58 -62.51 -4.72
C THR A 129 43.74 -61.94 -3.90
N ALA A 130 44.41 -60.90 -4.40
CA ALA A 130 45.45 -60.15 -3.67
C ALA A 130 44.90 -59.16 -2.62
N GLY A 131 43.57 -59.09 -2.43
CA GLY A 131 42.94 -58.15 -1.48
C GLY A 131 42.88 -56.69 -1.96
N ARG A 132 43.25 -56.42 -3.21
CA ARG A 132 43.26 -55.09 -3.84
C ARG A 132 41.88 -54.78 -4.43
N TYR A 133 40.85 -54.78 -3.58
CA TYR A 133 39.44 -54.68 -4.00
C TYR A 133 39.10 -53.39 -4.77
N PRO A 134 39.60 -52.18 -4.42
CA PRO A 134 39.26 -50.97 -5.17
C PRO A 134 39.77 -51.01 -6.61
N GLU A 135 40.99 -51.51 -6.82
CA GLU A 135 41.62 -51.61 -8.14
C GLU A 135 41.00 -52.73 -8.96
N SER A 136 40.65 -53.83 -8.31
CA SER A 136 39.87 -54.90 -8.95
C SER A 136 38.50 -54.38 -9.40
N LYS A 137 37.76 -53.62 -8.56
CA LYS A 137 36.48 -53.01 -8.95
C LYS A 137 36.66 -52.08 -10.14
N ALA A 138 37.70 -51.25 -10.16
CA ALA A 138 37.96 -50.36 -11.28
C ALA A 138 38.17 -51.13 -12.61
N GLN A 139 38.85 -52.28 -12.57
CA GLN A 139 39.01 -53.14 -13.75
C GLN A 139 37.68 -53.79 -14.18
N TYR A 140 36.85 -54.24 -13.24
CA TYR A 140 35.51 -54.74 -13.56
C TYR A 140 34.58 -53.65 -14.10
N ASP A 141 34.60 -52.44 -13.52
CA ASP A 141 33.79 -51.31 -13.98
C ASP A 141 34.21 -50.85 -15.39
N ALA A 142 35.52 -50.83 -15.66
CA ALA A 142 36.06 -50.52 -16.98
C ALA A 142 35.68 -51.58 -18.02
N LEU A 143 35.57 -52.85 -17.62
CA LEU A 143 35.22 -53.94 -18.51
C LEU A 143 33.70 -54.05 -18.73
N PHE A 144 32.88 -53.89 -17.68
CA PHE A 144 31.43 -54.14 -17.75
C PHE A 144 30.59 -52.87 -17.90
N HIS A 145 31.17 -51.68 -17.70
CA HIS A 145 30.45 -50.41 -17.73
C HIS A 145 29.19 -50.37 -16.84
N GLY A 146 29.21 -51.13 -15.73
CA GLY A 146 28.11 -51.22 -14.76
C GLY A 146 27.09 -52.33 -15.01
N GLU A 147 27.18 -53.07 -16.13
CA GLU A 147 26.23 -54.16 -16.47
C GLU A 147 26.98 -55.49 -16.70
N PRO A 148 27.17 -56.33 -15.66
CA PRO A 148 27.80 -57.65 -15.82
C PRO A 148 27.02 -58.52 -16.82
N PRO A 149 27.71 -59.21 -17.76
CA PRO A 149 27.06 -59.85 -18.90
C PRO A 149 26.39 -61.20 -18.59
N THR A 150 26.72 -61.83 -17.46
CA THR A 150 26.18 -63.13 -17.03
C THR A 150 25.91 -63.15 -15.53
N LEU A 151 25.04 -64.07 -15.09
CA LEU A 151 24.74 -64.27 -13.66
C LEU A 151 26.01 -64.54 -12.84
N ASP A 152 26.87 -65.47 -13.27
CA ASP A 152 28.08 -65.82 -12.53
C ASP A 152 29.02 -64.63 -12.34
N LEU A 153 29.18 -63.80 -13.38
CA LEU A 153 30.00 -62.59 -13.31
C LEU A 153 29.34 -61.50 -12.46
N ALA A 154 28.01 -61.42 -12.45
CA ALA A 154 27.28 -60.52 -11.57
C ALA A 154 27.46 -60.91 -10.10
N VAL A 155 27.34 -62.20 -9.77
CA VAL A 155 27.57 -62.71 -8.41
C VAL A 155 29.03 -62.50 -7.98
N GLU A 156 29.99 -62.76 -8.88
CA GLU A 156 31.41 -62.51 -8.66
C GLU A 156 31.69 -61.03 -8.37
N TYR A 157 31.16 -60.13 -9.20
CA TYR A 157 31.32 -58.70 -9.06
C TYR A 157 30.72 -58.17 -7.75
N TRP A 158 29.46 -58.51 -7.44
CA TRP A 158 28.83 -58.01 -6.22
C TRP A 158 29.43 -58.62 -4.95
N ARG A 159 29.91 -59.87 -5.01
CA ARG A 159 30.72 -60.45 -3.92
C ARG A 159 32.01 -59.66 -3.70
N LEU A 160 32.67 -59.19 -4.75
CA LEU A 160 33.83 -58.32 -4.62
C LEU A 160 33.45 -56.95 -4.04
N VAL A 161 32.40 -56.33 -4.55
CA VAL A 161 31.94 -55.01 -4.09
C VAL A 161 31.57 -55.05 -2.61
N SER A 162 31.03 -56.17 -2.12
CA SER A 162 30.76 -56.37 -0.69
C SER A 162 32.00 -56.31 0.21
N ARG A 163 33.23 -56.41 -0.34
CA ARG A 163 34.48 -56.30 0.40
C ARG A 163 35.02 -54.87 0.49
N LEU A 164 34.34 -53.90 -0.14
CA LEU A 164 34.71 -52.49 -0.07
C LEU A 164 34.00 -51.79 1.10
N PRO A 165 34.68 -50.84 1.78
CA PRO A 165 34.06 -50.08 2.86
C PRO A 165 32.75 -49.41 2.43
N ASN A 166 31.70 -49.56 3.24
CA ASN A 166 30.36 -48.99 3.03
C ASN A 166 29.60 -49.45 1.77
N GLN A 167 30.05 -50.50 1.07
CA GLN A 167 29.40 -51.01 -0.15
C GLN A 167 28.63 -52.33 0.07
N GLU A 168 28.71 -52.90 1.27
CA GLU A 168 28.08 -54.18 1.65
C GLU A 168 26.56 -54.16 1.46
N THR A 169 25.88 -53.13 1.95
CA THR A 169 24.41 -53.00 1.84
C THR A 169 23.97 -52.90 0.38
N VAL A 170 24.76 -52.22 -0.47
CA VAL A 170 24.49 -52.10 -1.90
C VAL A 170 24.65 -53.45 -2.58
N ALA A 171 25.75 -54.16 -2.28
CA ALA A 171 26.01 -55.49 -2.81
C ALA A 171 24.93 -56.51 -2.40
N ILE A 172 24.50 -56.50 -1.14
CA ILE A 172 23.42 -57.37 -0.63
C ILE A 172 22.13 -57.11 -1.41
N LYS A 173 21.72 -55.84 -1.55
CA LYS A 173 20.50 -55.49 -2.28
C LYS A 173 20.54 -55.95 -3.74
N GLN A 174 21.69 -55.85 -4.40
CA GLN A 174 21.85 -56.30 -5.79
C GLN A 174 21.85 -57.82 -5.91
N LEU A 175 22.45 -58.53 -4.95
CA LEU A 175 22.39 -60.00 -4.90
C LEU A 175 20.99 -60.51 -4.56
N GLU A 176 20.24 -59.86 -3.66
CA GLU A 176 18.82 -60.14 -3.38
C GLU A 176 17.97 -59.99 -4.65
N ALA A 177 18.19 -58.92 -5.42
CA ALA A 177 17.51 -58.73 -6.70
C ALA A 177 17.84 -59.82 -7.71
N LEU A 178 19.09 -60.31 -7.74
CA LEU A 178 19.48 -61.45 -8.59
C LEU A 178 18.81 -62.76 -8.13
N ASP A 179 18.64 -63.00 -6.83
CA ASP A 179 18.03 -64.23 -6.29
C ASP A 179 16.52 -64.31 -6.59
N GLN A 180 15.86 -63.15 -6.67
CA GLN A 180 14.47 -63.06 -7.15
C GLN A 180 14.34 -63.41 -8.64
N ILE A 181 15.35 -63.08 -9.46
CA ILE A 181 15.34 -63.32 -10.91
C ILE A 181 15.81 -64.74 -11.26
N TYR A 182 16.73 -65.30 -10.48
CA TYR A 182 17.31 -66.63 -10.67
C TYR A 182 17.07 -67.49 -9.41
N PRO A 183 15.81 -67.88 -9.15
CA PRO A 183 15.51 -68.73 -8.01
C PRO A 183 16.28 -70.06 -8.10
N ASP A 184 16.67 -70.59 -6.94
CA ASP A 184 17.33 -71.89 -6.76
C ASP A 184 18.79 -71.97 -7.27
N ASN A 185 19.43 -70.84 -7.57
CA ASN A 185 20.86 -70.80 -7.84
C ASN A 185 21.68 -70.99 -6.54
N VAL A 186 22.28 -72.17 -6.38
CA VAL A 186 23.06 -72.56 -5.20
C VAL A 186 24.24 -71.61 -4.91
N PRO A 187 25.11 -71.26 -5.88
CA PRO A 187 26.24 -70.33 -5.64
C PRO A 187 25.82 -68.95 -5.14
N LEU A 188 24.78 -68.36 -5.72
CA LEU A 188 24.24 -67.05 -5.33
C LEU A 188 23.74 -67.07 -3.88
N ARG A 189 22.87 -68.02 -3.54
CA ARG A 189 22.32 -68.15 -2.18
C ARG A 189 23.40 -68.45 -1.14
N MET A 190 24.45 -69.18 -1.49
CA MET A 190 25.61 -69.39 -0.61
C MET A 190 26.39 -68.11 -0.33
N VAL A 191 26.56 -67.24 -1.34
CA VAL A 191 27.20 -65.92 -1.15
C VAL A 191 26.33 -65.01 -0.28
N LEU A 192 25.03 -64.92 -0.57
CA LEU A 192 24.05 -64.18 0.23
C LEU A 192 24.04 -64.64 1.69
N SER A 193 24.00 -65.96 1.93
CA SER A 193 23.98 -66.52 3.29
C SER A 193 25.21 -66.10 4.10
N ARG A 194 26.41 -66.16 3.50
CA ARG A 194 27.65 -65.72 4.16
C ARG A 194 27.66 -64.21 4.45
N LEU A 195 27.12 -63.41 3.54
CA LEU A 195 27.02 -61.95 3.73
C LEU A 195 26.01 -61.58 4.81
N TYR A 196 24.88 -62.28 4.89
CA TYR A 196 23.95 -62.07 5.99
C TYR A 196 24.57 -62.39 7.34
N PHE A 197 25.31 -63.49 7.47
CA PHE A 197 26.03 -63.78 8.70
C PHE A 197 27.11 -62.74 9.01
N SER A 198 27.85 -62.22 8.03
CA SER A 198 28.86 -61.18 8.28
C SER A 198 28.25 -59.85 8.75
N GLN A 199 27.03 -59.54 8.31
CA GLN A 199 26.29 -58.34 8.72
C GLN A 199 25.40 -58.55 9.95
N ASN A 200 25.52 -59.67 10.66
CA ASN A 200 24.65 -60.05 11.80
C ASN A 200 23.15 -60.13 11.46
N LEU A 201 22.81 -60.40 10.19
CA LEU A 201 21.44 -60.59 9.70
C LEU A 201 21.04 -62.08 9.71
N ASN A 202 21.28 -62.75 10.83
CA ASN A 202 21.21 -64.22 10.94
C ASN A 202 19.83 -64.79 10.60
N GLU A 203 18.76 -64.11 11.01
CA GLU A 203 17.37 -64.52 10.72
C GLU A 203 17.03 -64.55 9.23
N ARG A 204 17.76 -63.82 8.39
CA ARG A 204 17.62 -63.87 6.92
C ARG A 204 18.48 -64.97 6.30
N ALA A 205 19.56 -65.38 6.98
CA ALA A 205 20.48 -66.40 6.48
C ALA A 205 19.94 -67.82 6.66
N TYR A 206 19.34 -68.14 7.80
CA TYR A 206 18.89 -69.51 8.08
C TYR A 206 17.82 -70.04 7.11
N PRO A 207 16.77 -69.27 6.72
CA PRO A 207 15.82 -69.72 5.72
C PRO A 207 16.46 -70.03 4.35
N LEU A 208 17.50 -69.29 3.96
CA LEU A 208 18.23 -69.58 2.72
C LEU A 208 19.02 -70.89 2.81
N LEU A 209 19.63 -71.18 3.96
CA LEU A 209 20.32 -72.46 4.19
C LEU A 209 19.34 -73.65 4.21
N GLU A 210 18.13 -73.46 4.76
CA GLU A 210 17.05 -74.45 4.71
C GLU A 210 16.61 -74.72 3.28
N GLN A 211 16.41 -73.68 2.46
CA GLN A 211 16.08 -73.83 1.05
C GLN A 211 17.18 -74.55 0.27
N LEU A 212 18.45 -74.19 0.52
CA LEU A 212 19.62 -74.86 -0.07
C LEU A 212 19.71 -76.34 0.32
N SER A 213 19.11 -76.75 1.44
CA SER A 213 19.08 -78.15 1.88
C SER A 213 18.23 -79.06 1.00
N ASN A 214 17.36 -78.48 0.16
CA ASN A 214 16.51 -79.21 -0.80
C ASN A 214 17.26 -79.58 -2.10
N ASP A 215 18.43 -78.97 -2.35
CA ASP A 215 19.30 -79.30 -3.49
C ASP A 215 20.42 -80.26 -3.06
N PRO A 216 20.71 -81.36 -3.78
CA PRO A 216 21.74 -82.32 -3.41
C PRO A 216 23.15 -81.72 -3.25
N VAL A 217 23.51 -80.71 -4.06
CA VAL A 217 24.81 -80.03 -4.01
C VAL A 217 24.80 -78.93 -2.94
N GLY A 218 23.69 -78.19 -2.83
CA GLY A 218 23.49 -77.15 -1.82
C GLY A 218 23.47 -77.70 -0.39
N ARG A 219 22.92 -78.90 -0.17
CA ARG A 219 22.69 -79.50 1.15
C ARG A 219 23.96 -79.66 1.98
N SER A 220 25.04 -80.18 1.37
CA SER A 220 26.32 -80.38 2.07
C SER A 220 27.01 -79.04 2.42
N GLN A 221 26.94 -78.07 1.51
CA GLN A 221 27.53 -76.73 1.72
C GLN A 221 26.77 -75.94 2.78
N ALA A 222 25.44 -76.02 2.78
CA ALA A 222 24.59 -75.39 3.77
C ALA A 222 24.81 -75.99 5.17
N ALA A 223 24.91 -77.32 5.28
CA ALA A 223 25.16 -78.01 6.56
C ALA A 223 26.50 -77.57 7.20
N SER A 224 27.54 -77.48 6.38
CA SER A 224 28.89 -77.12 6.84
C SER A 224 28.96 -75.66 7.29
N LEU A 225 28.37 -74.73 6.52
CA LEU A 225 28.31 -73.33 6.89
C LEU A 225 27.48 -73.10 8.17
N TRP A 226 26.34 -73.77 8.31
CA TRP A 226 25.49 -73.61 9.50
C TRP A 226 26.24 -74.06 10.78
N LEU A 227 26.95 -75.20 10.75
CA LEU A 227 27.74 -75.64 11.91
C LEU A 227 28.94 -74.76 12.21
N GLU A 228 29.60 -74.21 11.18
CA GLU A 228 30.66 -73.23 11.37
C GLU A 228 30.15 -72.01 12.14
N ILE A 229 28.95 -71.53 11.82
CA ILE A 229 28.31 -70.41 12.53
C ILE A 229 27.97 -70.80 13.97
N ILE A 230 27.34 -71.97 14.18
CA ILE A 230 27.00 -72.46 15.52
C ILE A 230 28.25 -72.61 16.39
N GLY A 231 29.36 -73.11 15.85
CA GLY A 231 30.61 -73.31 16.59
C GLY A 231 31.26 -72.01 17.06
N ARG A 232 30.92 -70.86 16.46
CA ARG A 232 31.37 -69.53 16.90
C ARG A 232 30.45 -68.90 17.94
N MET A 233 29.26 -69.47 18.19
CA MET A 233 28.32 -68.93 19.17
C MET A 233 28.79 -69.24 20.59
N PRO A 234 28.70 -68.29 21.54
CA PRO A 234 28.87 -68.60 22.95
C PRO A 234 27.78 -69.57 23.39
N VAL A 235 28.13 -70.47 24.32
CA VAL A 235 27.21 -71.49 24.82
C VAL A 235 26.07 -70.81 25.58
N THR A 236 24.90 -70.78 24.96
CA THR A 236 23.70 -70.08 25.44
C THR A 236 22.46 -70.90 25.09
N SER A 237 21.28 -70.49 25.57
CA SER A 237 20.01 -71.10 25.14
C SER A 237 19.80 -70.98 23.62
N GLN A 238 20.34 -69.92 23.01
CA GLN A 238 20.24 -69.68 21.57
C GLN A 238 21.11 -70.65 20.75
N SER A 239 22.37 -70.90 21.16
CA SER A 239 23.23 -71.87 20.46
C SER A 239 22.68 -73.31 20.57
N VAL A 240 22.06 -73.65 21.72
CA VAL A 240 21.33 -74.91 21.91
C VAL A 240 20.09 -74.99 21.02
N ALA A 241 19.31 -73.90 20.91
CA ALA A 241 18.15 -73.86 20.01
C ALA A 241 18.55 -74.01 18.53
N GLU A 242 19.64 -73.37 18.11
CA GLU A 242 20.15 -73.47 16.74
C GLU A 242 20.71 -74.86 16.42
N LEU A 243 21.38 -75.54 17.37
CA LEU A 243 21.76 -76.94 17.23
C LEU A 243 20.55 -77.87 17.06
N ASN A 244 19.47 -77.60 17.80
CA ASN A 244 18.22 -78.34 17.62
C ASN A 244 17.60 -78.08 16.25
N ARG A 245 17.54 -76.82 15.81
CA ARG A 245 17.02 -76.42 14.48
C ARG A 245 17.84 -77.08 13.37
N PHE A 246 19.17 -77.03 13.45
CA PHE A 246 20.07 -77.70 12.51
C PHE A 246 19.73 -79.20 12.37
N LEU A 247 19.51 -79.90 13.49
CA LEU A 247 19.19 -81.33 13.50
C LEU A 247 17.79 -81.65 12.94
N THR A 248 16.87 -80.68 12.85
CA THR A 248 15.59 -80.88 12.16
C THR A 248 15.73 -80.94 10.63
N VAL A 249 16.70 -80.20 10.08
CA VAL A 249 16.96 -80.04 8.65
C VAL A 249 17.96 -81.09 8.15
N PHE A 250 19.04 -81.31 8.91
CA PHE A 250 20.11 -82.26 8.62
C PHE A 250 20.08 -83.43 9.62
N LYS A 251 19.23 -84.41 9.33
CA LYS A 251 18.97 -85.55 10.23
C LYS A 251 20.12 -86.56 10.28
N ASP A 252 20.81 -86.74 9.16
CA ASP A 252 21.84 -87.76 8.94
C ASP A 252 23.07 -87.15 8.26
N GLY A 253 24.25 -87.78 8.44
CA GLY A 253 25.54 -87.33 7.89
C GLY A 253 26.56 -86.92 8.96
N GLU A 254 27.82 -86.72 8.57
CA GLU A 254 28.94 -86.38 9.47
C GLU A 254 28.68 -85.07 10.25
N GLN A 255 28.08 -84.10 9.58
CA GLN A 255 27.68 -82.82 10.17
C GLN A 255 26.60 -83.01 11.24
N ALA A 256 25.60 -83.89 11.02
CA ALA A 256 24.56 -84.19 12.00
C ALA A 256 25.12 -84.84 13.27
N GLU A 257 26.10 -85.74 13.15
CA GLU A 257 26.78 -86.34 14.31
C GLU A 257 27.61 -85.33 15.10
N THR A 258 28.28 -84.42 14.41
CA THR A 258 29.03 -83.33 15.05
C THR A 258 28.10 -82.42 15.84
N ALA A 259 26.93 -82.08 15.27
CA ALA A 259 25.92 -81.27 15.92
C ALA A 259 25.34 -81.95 17.18
N ARG A 260 25.10 -83.27 17.16
CA ARG A 260 24.61 -84.02 18.34
C ARG A 260 25.61 -84.01 19.50
N LYS A 261 26.90 -84.18 19.22
CA LYS A 261 27.96 -84.11 20.25
C LYS A 261 28.04 -82.73 20.88
N GLU A 262 27.99 -81.69 20.06
CA GLU A 262 28.05 -80.31 20.53
C GLU A 262 26.78 -79.94 21.33
N LEU A 263 25.60 -80.41 20.91
CA LEU A 263 24.35 -80.21 21.64
C LEU A 263 24.42 -80.76 23.08
N ASN A 264 24.91 -81.99 23.24
CA ASN A 264 25.08 -82.59 24.57
C ASN A 264 26.07 -81.82 25.45
N ARG A 265 27.19 -81.36 24.87
CA ARG A 265 28.20 -80.55 25.59
C ARG A 265 27.60 -79.23 26.08
N GLN A 266 26.88 -78.54 25.20
CA GLN A 266 26.25 -77.25 25.51
C GLN A 266 25.13 -77.38 26.53
N GLN A 267 24.29 -78.42 26.42
CA GLN A 267 23.25 -78.70 27.42
C GLN A 267 23.83 -78.97 28.81
N GLY A 268 24.98 -79.65 28.91
CA GLY A 268 25.68 -79.87 30.18
C GLY A 268 26.18 -78.58 30.82
N MET A 269 26.78 -77.66 30.05
CA MET A 269 27.21 -76.36 30.56
C MET A 269 26.01 -75.47 30.97
N MET A 270 24.94 -75.50 30.19
CA MET A 270 23.72 -74.74 30.48
C MET A 270 22.98 -75.21 31.74
N ALA A 271 23.29 -76.40 32.26
CA ALA A 271 22.73 -76.92 33.51
C ALA A 271 23.51 -76.47 34.77
N ASP A 272 24.70 -75.87 34.64
CA ASP A 272 25.50 -75.36 35.76
C ASP A 272 24.95 -74.01 36.27
N PRO A 273 24.48 -73.92 37.53
CA PRO A 273 23.96 -72.68 38.11
C PRO A 273 24.97 -71.52 38.13
N THR A 274 26.26 -71.81 38.27
CA THR A 274 27.34 -70.80 38.31
C THR A 274 27.54 -70.19 36.93
N TYR A 275 27.49 -71.03 35.89
CA TYR A 275 27.55 -70.62 34.50
C TYR A 275 26.33 -69.78 34.10
N GLN A 276 25.13 -70.17 34.55
CA GLN A 276 23.90 -69.39 34.33
C GLN A 276 23.96 -67.99 34.97
N ALA A 277 24.45 -67.88 36.21
CA ALA A 277 24.60 -66.60 36.89
C ALA A 277 25.61 -65.67 36.21
N ARG A 278 26.73 -66.23 35.72
CA ARG A 278 27.73 -65.52 34.92
C ARG A 278 27.12 -64.97 33.62
N LEU A 279 26.40 -65.81 32.86
CA LEU A 279 25.76 -65.42 31.60
C LEU A 279 24.71 -64.32 31.81
N HIS A 280 23.85 -64.46 32.83
CA HIS A 280 22.84 -63.44 33.15
C HIS A 280 23.48 -62.07 33.42
N SER A 281 24.55 -62.04 34.22
CA SER A 281 25.22 -60.80 34.61
C SER A 281 25.93 -60.11 33.44
N LEU A 282 26.55 -60.89 32.54
CA LEU A 282 27.19 -60.34 31.33
C LEU A 282 26.16 -59.89 30.29
N ALA A 283 25.09 -60.66 30.06
CA ALA A 283 24.03 -60.31 29.10
C ALA A 283 23.29 -59.02 29.49
N GLN A 284 23.09 -58.78 30.79
CA GLN A 284 22.51 -57.54 31.29
C GLN A 284 23.39 -56.32 30.99
N VAL A 285 24.71 -56.48 30.97
CA VAL A 285 25.66 -55.42 30.62
C VAL A 285 25.74 -55.24 29.11
N ASP A 286 25.74 -56.32 28.32
CA ASP A 286 25.85 -56.25 26.86
C ASP A 286 24.57 -55.69 26.21
N SER A 287 23.40 -55.89 26.82
CA SER A 287 22.12 -55.29 26.40
C SER A 287 22.01 -53.77 26.68
N GLY A 288 23.10 -53.13 27.09
CA GLY A 288 23.15 -51.69 27.38
C GLY A 288 22.68 -51.32 28.78
N GLY A 289 22.26 -52.29 29.59
CA GLY A 289 21.94 -52.12 31.00
C GLY A 289 23.19 -51.84 31.85
N GLY A 290 23.03 -51.02 32.89
CA GLY A 290 24.12 -50.70 33.80
C GLY A 290 23.78 -49.54 34.72
N ASN A 291 23.21 -49.86 35.88
CA ASN A 291 23.09 -48.92 37.00
C ASN A 291 23.83 -49.51 38.21
N SER A 292 23.76 -48.84 39.36
CA SER A 292 24.40 -49.33 40.58
C SER A 292 23.92 -50.72 41.03
N ALA A 293 22.70 -51.14 40.67
CA ALA A 293 22.20 -52.49 40.96
C ALA A 293 22.92 -53.57 40.13
N THR A 294 23.20 -53.29 38.85
CA THR A 294 23.99 -54.18 37.97
C THR A 294 25.41 -54.39 38.51
N ILE A 295 26.02 -53.36 39.10
CA ILE A 295 27.34 -53.49 39.76
C ILE A 295 27.28 -54.48 40.94
N ASN A 296 26.19 -54.48 41.71
CA ASN A 296 26.03 -55.41 42.82
C ASN A 296 25.85 -56.86 42.34
N GLU A 297 25.15 -57.07 41.23
CA GLU A 297 24.97 -58.39 40.61
C GLU A 297 26.28 -58.92 40.01
N LEU A 298 27.03 -58.07 39.30
CA LEU A 298 28.37 -58.40 38.80
C LEU A 298 29.34 -58.74 39.93
N ASN A 299 29.31 -57.99 41.03
CA ASN A 299 30.14 -58.27 42.20
C ASN A 299 29.78 -59.61 42.85
N LYS A 300 28.50 -60.01 42.87
CA LYS A 300 28.08 -61.34 43.31
C LYS A 300 28.61 -62.44 42.38
N ALA A 301 28.51 -62.26 41.06
CA ALA A 301 29.09 -63.21 40.11
C ALA A 301 30.62 -63.34 40.29
N LEU A 302 31.32 -62.22 40.51
CA LEU A 302 32.74 -62.20 40.82
C LEU A 302 33.08 -62.90 42.15
N THR A 303 32.19 -62.98 43.13
CA THR A 303 32.49 -63.81 44.33
C THR A 303 32.57 -65.30 44.01
N ALA A 304 31.85 -65.78 42.99
CA ALA A 304 31.90 -67.16 42.53
C ALA A 304 33.06 -67.42 41.55
N THR A 305 33.46 -66.40 40.77
CA THR A 305 34.61 -66.46 39.84
C THR A 305 35.52 -65.21 39.98
N PRO A 306 36.35 -65.12 41.04
CA PRO A 306 37.06 -63.89 41.44
C PRO A 306 38.03 -63.27 40.44
N ASN A 307 38.54 -64.07 39.49
CA ASN A 307 39.52 -63.62 38.49
C ASN A 307 38.94 -63.69 37.07
N ASP A 308 37.62 -63.58 36.91
CA ASP A 308 37.00 -63.56 35.59
C ASP A 308 37.24 -62.19 34.91
N PRO A 309 38.09 -62.12 33.88
CA PRO A 309 38.45 -60.84 33.26
C PRO A 309 37.26 -60.18 32.55
N GLU A 310 36.28 -60.95 32.06
CA GLU A 310 35.09 -60.40 31.42
C GLU A 310 34.13 -59.76 32.43
N LEU A 311 33.92 -60.38 33.60
CA LEU A 311 33.09 -59.80 34.66
C LEU A 311 33.72 -58.53 35.26
N ILE A 312 35.04 -58.52 35.48
CA ILE A 312 35.76 -57.31 35.94
C ILE A 312 35.63 -56.19 34.89
N GLY A 313 35.84 -56.51 33.63
CA GLY A 313 35.69 -55.56 32.54
C GLY A 313 34.26 -55.05 32.36
N ALA A 314 33.25 -55.89 32.62
CA ALA A 314 31.85 -55.49 32.60
C ALA A 314 31.52 -54.46 33.68
N VAL A 315 32.10 -54.56 34.89
CA VAL A 315 32.01 -53.51 35.91
C VAL A 315 32.62 -52.20 35.39
N GLY A 316 33.75 -52.27 34.68
CA GLY A 316 34.36 -51.12 34.01
C GLY A 316 33.45 -50.46 32.97
N LEU A 317 32.77 -51.25 32.15
CA LEU A 317 31.81 -50.75 31.15
C LEU A 317 30.61 -50.06 31.79
N VAL A 318 30.10 -50.58 32.92
CA VAL A 318 29.00 -49.93 33.66
C VAL A 318 29.43 -48.58 34.21
N TYR A 319 30.64 -48.47 34.78
CA TYR A 319 31.18 -47.16 35.22
C TYR A 319 31.37 -46.20 34.05
N LEU A 320 31.84 -46.69 32.90
CA LEU A 320 32.02 -45.87 31.70
C LEU A 320 30.70 -45.26 31.23
N ARG A 321 29.61 -46.06 31.23
CA ARG A 321 28.26 -45.60 30.87
C ARG A 321 27.65 -44.64 31.90
N ALA A 322 27.96 -44.83 33.18
CA ALA A 322 27.60 -43.89 34.24
C ALA A 322 28.38 -42.55 34.17
N GLY A 323 29.31 -42.40 33.22
CA GLY A 323 30.16 -41.22 33.06
C GLY A 323 31.36 -41.18 34.00
N ASP A 324 31.53 -42.18 34.87
CA ASP A 324 32.64 -42.27 35.82
C ASP A 324 33.85 -42.94 35.17
N ARG A 325 34.49 -42.19 34.26
CA ARG A 325 35.65 -42.64 33.47
C ARG A 325 36.84 -43.05 34.34
N ALA A 326 37.02 -42.43 35.51
CA ALA A 326 38.09 -42.74 36.45
C ALA A 326 37.93 -44.14 37.06
N LYS A 327 36.72 -44.48 37.53
CA LYS A 327 36.45 -45.84 38.03
C LYS A 327 36.46 -46.88 36.90
N ALA A 328 35.97 -46.54 35.72
CA ALA A 328 36.03 -47.42 34.55
C ALA A 328 37.46 -47.82 34.21
N LEU A 329 38.37 -46.84 34.16
CA LEU A 329 39.78 -47.05 33.88
C LEU A 329 40.43 -48.03 34.87
N THR A 330 40.13 -47.85 36.16
CA THR A 330 40.64 -48.73 37.23
C THR A 330 40.19 -50.18 37.02
N GLN A 331 38.96 -50.40 36.58
CA GLN A 331 38.43 -51.75 36.35
C GLN A 331 39.00 -52.38 35.07
N PHE A 332 39.16 -51.62 33.98
CA PHE A 332 39.81 -52.15 32.77
C PHE A 332 41.26 -52.55 33.02
N GLN A 333 42.00 -51.79 33.85
CA GLN A 333 43.35 -52.17 34.27
C GLN A 333 43.36 -53.48 35.07
N LYS A 334 42.38 -53.70 35.95
CA LYS A 334 42.22 -54.96 36.69
C LYS A 334 41.82 -56.12 35.77
N ALA A 335 40.94 -55.89 34.80
CA ALA A 335 40.55 -56.89 33.82
C ALA A 335 41.74 -57.35 32.97
N LEU A 336 42.61 -56.42 32.56
CA LEU A 336 43.86 -56.73 31.87
C LEU A 336 44.84 -57.54 32.73
N GLN A 337 44.87 -57.30 34.04
CA GLN A 337 45.71 -58.07 34.98
C GLN A 337 45.17 -59.49 35.21
N ALA A 338 43.85 -59.70 35.15
CA ALA A 338 43.20 -60.99 35.35
C ALA A 338 43.17 -61.88 34.08
N ASP A 339 43.36 -61.31 32.88
CA ASP A 339 43.43 -62.03 31.61
C ASP A 339 44.82 -62.68 31.39
N THR A 340 45.07 -63.79 32.09
CA THR A 340 46.35 -64.52 32.06
C THR A 340 46.65 -65.18 30.70
N ASP A 341 45.60 -65.44 29.93
CA ASP A 341 45.59 -66.20 28.67
C ASP A 341 45.88 -65.27 27.48
N ARG A 342 45.81 -63.95 27.73
CA ARG A 342 45.96 -62.84 26.78
C ARG A 342 44.98 -62.85 25.63
N LEU A 343 43.92 -63.65 25.71
CA LEU A 343 42.90 -63.79 24.67
C LEU A 343 42.14 -62.48 24.44
N ASN A 344 41.98 -61.64 25.46
CA ASN A 344 41.26 -60.37 25.41
C ASN A 344 42.17 -59.15 25.70
N SER A 345 43.49 -59.33 25.77
CA SER A 345 44.46 -58.28 26.15
C SER A 345 44.32 -56.99 25.32
N GLY A 346 44.23 -57.13 23.99
CA GLY A 346 44.03 -55.99 23.08
C GLY A 346 42.71 -55.24 23.29
N LYS A 347 41.64 -55.93 23.74
CA LYS A 347 40.35 -55.29 24.07
C LYS A 347 40.51 -54.36 25.28
N TRP A 348 41.17 -54.82 26.33
CA TRP A 348 41.36 -54.02 27.56
C TRP A 348 42.32 -52.86 27.35
N GLU A 349 43.42 -53.07 26.64
CA GLU A 349 44.37 -52.01 26.28
C GLU A 349 43.70 -50.88 25.48
N GLY A 350 42.87 -51.23 24.49
CA GLY A 350 42.10 -50.24 23.72
C GLY A 350 41.10 -49.46 24.58
N LEU A 351 40.39 -50.13 25.49
CA LEU A 351 39.45 -49.49 26.42
C LEU A 351 40.16 -48.54 27.40
N ILE A 352 41.33 -48.93 27.91
CA ILE A 352 42.18 -48.09 28.80
C ILE A 352 42.61 -46.82 28.07
N GLN A 353 43.19 -46.95 26.87
CA GLN A 353 43.72 -45.82 26.10
C GLN A 353 42.61 -44.82 25.74
N SER A 354 41.48 -45.32 25.21
CA SER A 354 40.32 -44.48 24.86
C SER A 354 39.73 -43.78 26.09
N THR A 355 39.57 -44.50 27.20
CA THR A 355 39.00 -43.92 28.43
C THR A 355 39.90 -42.84 29.03
N GLN A 356 41.22 -43.02 28.99
CA GLN A 356 42.19 -42.01 29.46
C GLN A 356 42.15 -40.72 28.63
N TYR A 357 42.08 -40.85 27.30
CA TYR A 357 41.95 -39.69 26.41
C TYR A 357 40.70 -38.86 26.75
N TRP A 358 39.52 -39.50 26.77
CA TRP A 358 38.25 -38.81 27.03
C TRP A 358 38.14 -38.26 28.46
N ASN A 359 38.78 -38.92 29.44
CA ASN A 359 38.87 -38.36 30.79
C ASN A 359 39.71 -37.07 30.81
N THR A 360 40.83 -37.05 30.08
CA THR A 360 41.69 -35.87 29.98
C THR A 360 41.02 -34.71 29.25
N ILE A 361 40.22 -34.99 28.20
CA ILE A 361 39.35 -33.99 27.54
C ILE A 361 38.34 -33.40 28.53
N ALA A 362 37.64 -34.24 29.30
CA ALA A 362 36.65 -33.78 30.28
C ALA A 362 37.25 -32.91 31.40
N GLU A 363 38.46 -33.22 31.84
CA GLU A 363 39.22 -32.37 32.78
C GLU A 363 39.54 -30.99 32.15
N GLY A 364 39.88 -30.95 30.86
CA GLY A 364 40.05 -29.71 30.10
C GLY A 364 38.77 -28.89 30.00
N ASP A 365 37.65 -29.53 29.64
CA ASP A 365 36.33 -28.88 29.52
C ASP A 365 35.86 -28.27 30.85
N ASN A 366 36.04 -29.01 31.95
CA ASN A 366 35.70 -28.53 33.29
C ASN A 366 36.56 -27.34 33.71
N ALA A 367 37.86 -27.36 33.40
CA ALA A 367 38.75 -26.24 33.66
C ALA A 367 38.37 -25.00 32.83
N LEU A 368 37.98 -25.18 31.55
CA LEU A 368 37.53 -24.10 30.68
C LEU A 368 36.23 -23.47 31.19
N LYS A 369 35.24 -24.28 31.59
CA LYS A 369 33.98 -23.81 32.21
C LYS A 369 34.21 -23.06 33.53
N ALA A 370 35.18 -23.50 34.33
CA ALA A 370 35.60 -22.82 35.54
C ALA A 370 36.48 -21.57 35.28
N ASN A 371 36.67 -21.19 34.01
CA ASN A 371 37.54 -20.10 33.56
C ASN A 371 39.03 -20.23 33.97
N ASN A 372 39.48 -21.45 34.26
CA ASN A 372 40.89 -21.78 34.52
C ASN A 372 41.60 -22.14 33.21
N LEU A 373 41.85 -21.11 32.40
CA LEU A 373 42.42 -21.23 31.06
C LEU A 373 43.80 -21.92 31.01
N PRO A 374 44.74 -21.71 31.96
CA PRO A 374 46.02 -22.43 31.97
C PRO A 374 45.88 -23.94 32.15
N LEU A 375 45.03 -24.38 33.08
CA LEU A 375 44.79 -25.80 33.33
C LEU A 375 44.07 -26.45 32.15
N ALA A 376 43.08 -25.76 31.58
CA ALA A 376 42.37 -26.25 30.38
C ALA A 376 43.35 -26.48 29.21
N ARG A 377 44.22 -25.49 28.93
CA ARG A 377 45.26 -25.61 27.90
C ARG A 377 46.17 -26.80 28.12
N GLN A 378 46.65 -26.99 29.35
CA GLN A 378 47.53 -28.10 29.70
C GLN A 378 46.85 -29.45 29.45
N LYS A 379 45.60 -29.61 29.88
CA LYS A 379 44.84 -30.85 29.73
C LYS A 379 44.55 -31.19 28.26
N TYR A 380 44.14 -30.23 27.44
CA TYR A 380 43.97 -30.49 26.01
C TYR A 380 45.29 -30.81 25.30
N GLN A 381 46.41 -30.19 25.70
CA GLN A 381 47.74 -30.57 25.19
C GLN A 381 48.11 -32.01 25.57
N GLN A 382 47.81 -32.42 26.80
CA GLN A 382 48.03 -33.79 27.28
C GLN A 382 47.16 -34.79 26.50
N ALA A 383 45.88 -34.49 26.27
CA ALA A 383 44.99 -35.32 25.46
C ALA A 383 45.51 -35.46 24.02
N ARG A 384 46.02 -34.38 23.42
CA ARG A 384 46.62 -34.41 22.07
C ARG A 384 47.89 -35.27 21.99
N GLN A 385 48.65 -35.38 23.07
CA GLN A 385 49.82 -36.27 23.12
C GLN A 385 49.41 -37.75 23.20
N MET A 386 48.25 -38.04 23.82
CA MET A 386 47.70 -39.40 23.92
C MET A 386 47.10 -39.88 22.60
N ASP A 387 46.37 -39.00 21.91
CA ASP A 387 45.81 -39.26 20.58
C ASP A 387 45.84 -37.97 19.75
N ASN A 388 46.67 -37.97 18.71
CA ASN A 388 46.83 -36.85 17.79
C ASN A 388 45.95 -36.94 16.54
N THR A 389 45.18 -38.02 16.40
CA THR A 389 44.26 -38.28 15.28
C THR A 389 42.85 -37.77 15.55
N ASN A 390 42.50 -37.53 16.82
CA ASN A 390 41.18 -37.06 17.25
C ASN A 390 41.09 -35.52 17.32
N ALA A 391 40.00 -34.96 16.79
CA ALA A 391 39.82 -33.50 16.66
C ALA A 391 39.51 -32.77 17.99
N TYR A 392 39.00 -33.43 19.03
CA TYR A 392 38.46 -32.77 20.23
C TYR A 392 39.50 -31.99 21.05
N ALA A 393 40.74 -32.50 21.14
CA ALA A 393 41.82 -31.78 21.80
C ALA A 393 42.18 -30.47 21.10
N LEU A 394 42.09 -30.41 19.77
CA LEU A 394 42.30 -29.18 18.98
C LEU A 394 41.15 -28.19 19.16
N ILE A 395 39.91 -28.69 19.19
CA ILE A 395 38.72 -27.87 19.43
C ILE A 395 38.82 -27.18 20.79
N GLY A 396 39.11 -27.93 21.85
CA GLY A 396 39.29 -27.36 23.20
C GLY A 396 40.43 -26.33 23.29
N LEU A 397 41.53 -26.51 22.54
CA LEU A 397 42.59 -25.49 22.44
C LEU A 397 42.12 -24.23 21.72
N GLY A 398 41.29 -24.39 20.68
CA GLY A 398 40.59 -23.28 20.01
C GLY A 398 39.66 -22.54 20.96
N ASP A 399 38.86 -23.26 21.74
CA ASP A 399 37.89 -22.69 22.69
C ASP A 399 38.61 -21.91 23.81
N VAL A 400 39.73 -22.43 24.32
CA VAL A 400 40.60 -21.71 25.28
C VAL A 400 41.13 -20.40 24.69
N ALA A 401 41.48 -20.39 23.40
CA ALA A 401 41.96 -19.19 22.72
C ALA A 401 40.83 -18.16 22.51
N VAL A 402 39.63 -18.60 22.15
CA VAL A 402 38.43 -17.73 22.07
C VAL A 402 38.09 -17.14 23.44
N ALA A 403 38.08 -17.94 24.50
CA ALA A 403 37.85 -17.48 25.88
C ALA A 403 38.93 -16.47 26.35
N SER A 404 40.15 -16.59 25.82
CA SER A 404 41.25 -15.63 26.03
C SER A 404 41.13 -14.37 25.16
N LYS A 405 40.02 -14.18 24.42
CA LYS A 405 39.79 -13.10 23.44
C LYS A 405 40.84 -13.04 22.33
N ASN A 406 41.43 -14.18 21.95
CA ASN A 406 42.44 -14.29 20.90
C ASN A 406 41.95 -15.15 19.73
N ASP A 407 41.06 -14.56 18.92
CA ASP A 407 40.47 -15.23 17.75
C ASP A 407 41.51 -15.61 16.69
N ALA A 408 42.59 -14.84 16.56
CA ALA A 408 43.70 -15.14 15.64
C ALA A 408 44.45 -16.43 16.01
N ALA A 409 44.61 -16.71 17.30
CA ALA A 409 45.18 -17.97 17.77
C ALA A 409 44.19 -19.14 17.73
N ALA A 410 42.88 -18.88 17.85
CA ALA A 410 41.83 -19.91 17.83
C ALA A 410 41.58 -20.48 16.42
N GLN A 411 41.57 -19.60 15.41
CA GLN A 411 41.28 -19.96 14.01
C GLN A 411 42.10 -21.17 13.48
N PRO A 412 43.45 -21.23 13.62
CA PRO A 412 44.22 -22.37 13.11
C PRO A 412 43.92 -23.69 13.84
N PHE A 413 43.48 -23.65 15.11
CA PHE A 413 43.11 -24.87 15.84
C PHE A 413 41.83 -25.49 15.30
N TYR A 414 40.78 -24.69 15.06
CA TYR A 414 39.55 -25.19 14.44
C TYR A 414 39.77 -25.64 13.00
N GLN A 415 40.62 -24.95 12.22
CA GLN A 415 40.99 -25.41 10.87
C GLN A 415 41.78 -26.72 10.87
N GLN A 416 42.62 -26.96 11.90
CA GLN A 416 43.29 -28.26 12.08
C GLN A 416 42.28 -29.34 12.47
N ALA A 417 41.35 -29.05 13.39
CA ALA A 417 40.28 -29.97 13.78
C ALA A 417 39.43 -30.39 12.57
N LEU A 418 39.05 -29.45 11.70
CA LEU A 418 38.30 -29.72 10.47
C LEU A 418 39.11 -30.46 9.39
N ARG A 419 40.45 -30.46 9.46
CA ARG A 419 41.27 -31.32 8.58
C ARG A 419 41.27 -32.77 9.04
N LEU A 420 41.17 -33.01 10.35
CA LEU A 420 41.04 -34.36 10.91
C LEU A 420 39.61 -34.89 10.76
N GLU A 421 38.62 -34.07 11.08
CA GLU A 421 37.20 -34.39 11.01
C GLU A 421 36.45 -33.27 10.25
N PRO A 422 36.37 -33.35 8.90
CA PRO A 422 35.73 -32.31 8.08
C PRO A 422 34.28 -31.99 8.47
N GLY A 423 33.55 -32.93 9.06
CA GLY A 423 32.16 -32.75 9.49
C GLY A 423 31.98 -32.37 10.97
N ASN A 424 33.02 -31.97 11.70
CA ASN A 424 32.89 -31.72 13.14
C ASN A 424 32.14 -30.39 13.43
N ASP A 425 30.91 -30.50 13.92
CA ASP A 425 30.02 -29.37 14.21
C ASP A 425 30.59 -28.36 15.20
N ASN A 426 31.36 -28.80 16.20
CA ASN A 426 31.91 -27.89 17.22
C ASN A 426 33.01 -27.02 16.63
N ALA A 427 33.89 -27.60 15.80
CA ALA A 427 34.91 -26.86 15.08
C ALA A 427 34.30 -25.89 14.04
N LEU A 428 33.24 -26.29 13.34
CA LEU A 428 32.49 -25.43 12.42
C LEU A 428 31.85 -24.24 13.17
N ARG A 429 31.16 -24.49 14.29
CA ARG A 429 30.57 -23.42 15.13
C ARG A 429 31.62 -22.46 15.65
N GLY A 430 32.75 -22.97 16.13
CA GLY A 430 33.88 -22.15 16.59
C GLY A 430 34.39 -21.20 15.51
N LEU A 431 34.53 -21.68 14.26
CA LEU A 431 34.99 -20.87 13.13
C LEU A 431 33.93 -19.87 12.65
N VAL A 432 32.66 -20.28 12.57
CA VAL A 432 31.53 -19.42 12.22
C VAL A 432 31.39 -18.28 13.23
N GLY A 433 31.52 -18.58 14.52
CA GLY A 433 31.48 -17.57 15.57
C GLY A 433 32.60 -16.53 15.46
N ILE A 434 33.81 -16.95 15.07
CA ILE A 434 34.93 -16.03 14.77
C ILE A 434 34.58 -15.13 13.58
N TYR A 435 34.07 -15.71 12.47
CA TYR A 435 33.74 -14.91 11.29
C TYR A 435 32.58 -13.95 11.52
N GLN A 436 31.58 -14.35 12.31
CA GLN A 436 30.44 -13.48 12.64
C GLN A 436 30.87 -12.25 13.44
N ARG A 437 31.83 -12.40 14.36
CA ARG A 437 32.43 -11.27 15.09
C ARG A 437 33.26 -10.33 14.20
N GLN A 438 33.71 -10.80 13.03
CA GLN A 438 34.42 -9.98 12.05
C GLN A 438 33.45 -9.24 11.12
N SER A 439 32.55 -9.96 10.45
CA SER A 439 31.37 -9.38 9.79
C SER A 439 30.31 -10.45 9.46
N PRO A 440 29.01 -10.11 9.47
CA PRO A 440 27.93 -11.03 9.08
C PRO A 440 28.10 -11.60 7.67
N GLU A 441 28.58 -10.79 6.73
CA GLU A 441 28.80 -11.20 5.33
C GLU A 441 29.90 -12.26 5.20
N LYS A 442 30.97 -12.14 6.01
CA LYS A 442 32.08 -13.10 6.01
C LYS A 442 31.64 -14.45 6.58
N ALA A 443 30.82 -14.44 7.63
CA ALA A 443 30.21 -15.65 8.18
C ALA A 443 29.27 -16.32 7.17
N LEU A 444 28.43 -15.54 6.48
CA LEU A 444 27.52 -16.07 5.46
C LEU A 444 28.27 -16.66 4.26
N ALA A 445 29.31 -15.98 3.77
CA ALA A 445 30.15 -16.48 2.68
C ALA A 445 30.82 -17.81 3.04
N TYR A 446 31.34 -17.92 4.27
CA TYR A 446 31.90 -19.17 4.76
C TYR A 446 30.84 -20.28 4.87
N LEU A 447 29.68 -20.00 5.48
CA LEU A 447 28.59 -20.97 5.60
C LEU A 447 28.08 -21.47 4.23
N ASN A 448 27.98 -20.58 3.23
CA ASN A 448 27.60 -20.96 1.87
C ASN A 448 28.67 -21.78 1.14
N SER A 449 29.94 -21.68 1.54
CA SER A 449 31.04 -22.48 0.98
C SER A 449 31.10 -23.91 1.53
N LEU A 450 30.38 -24.19 2.62
CA LEU A 450 30.31 -25.53 3.23
C LEU A 450 29.56 -26.52 2.32
N SER A 451 29.85 -27.81 2.47
CA SER A 451 29.16 -28.88 1.74
C SER A 451 27.68 -29.01 2.19
N PRO A 452 26.79 -29.64 1.40
CA PRO A 452 25.38 -29.76 1.76
C PRO A 452 25.12 -30.42 3.13
N SER A 453 25.93 -31.41 3.52
CA SER A 453 25.80 -32.06 4.84
C SER A 453 26.17 -31.11 5.99
N GLN A 454 27.24 -30.33 5.83
CA GLN A 454 27.69 -29.33 6.80
C GLN A 454 26.71 -28.14 6.91
N GLN A 455 26.15 -27.71 5.77
CA GLN A 455 25.11 -26.68 5.75
C GLN A 455 23.86 -27.13 6.50
N ASN A 456 23.48 -28.40 6.37
CA ASN A 456 22.33 -28.96 7.10
C ASN A 456 22.57 -28.98 8.62
N ALA A 457 23.79 -29.29 9.08
CA ALA A 457 24.15 -29.23 10.49
C ALA A 457 24.15 -27.80 11.06
N MET A 458 24.40 -26.79 10.21
CA MET A 458 24.42 -25.36 10.58
C MET A 458 23.13 -24.61 10.17
N ARG A 459 22.04 -25.34 9.88
CA ARG A 459 20.81 -24.75 9.30
C ARG A 459 20.18 -23.66 10.16
N GLU A 460 20.07 -23.87 11.47
CA GLU A 460 19.48 -22.90 12.42
C GLU A 460 20.33 -21.61 12.54
N PRO A 461 21.65 -21.67 12.84
CA PRO A 461 22.51 -20.48 12.80
C PRO A 461 22.50 -19.75 11.45
N LEU A 462 22.45 -20.49 10.34
CA LEU A 462 22.39 -19.93 9.00
C LEU A 462 21.06 -19.19 8.75
N ALA A 463 19.93 -19.72 9.21
CA ALA A 463 18.63 -19.06 9.11
C ALA A 463 18.60 -17.77 9.93
N ALA A 464 19.07 -17.80 11.17
CA ALA A 464 19.15 -16.62 12.04
C ALA A 464 20.03 -15.51 11.44
N LEU A 465 21.23 -15.86 10.94
CA LEU A 465 22.13 -14.89 10.31
C LEU A 465 21.54 -14.29 9.02
N ARG A 466 20.82 -15.08 8.22
CA ARG A 466 20.13 -14.58 7.01
C ARG A 466 19.01 -13.62 7.37
N LEU A 467 18.24 -13.91 8.42
CA LEU A 467 17.19 -13.02 8.91
C LEU A 467 17.77 -11.68 9.36
N ASP A 468 18.85 -11.67 10.14
CA ASP A 468 19.51 -10.44 10.60
C ASP A 468 20.05 -9.60 9.43
N ILE A 469 20.67 -10.23 8.43
CA ILE A 469 21.14 -9.55 7.23
C ILE A 469 19.97 -8.95 6.45
N LEU A 470 18.84 -9.68 6.33
CA LEU A 470 17.64 -9.16 5.68
C LEU A 470 17.06 -7.95 6.42
N LYS A 471 16.98 -8.00 7.76
CA LYS A 471 16.54 -6.88 8.61
C LYS A 471 17.46 -5.66 8.38
N GLN A 472 18.77 -5.82 8.46
CA GLN A 472 19.74 -4.72 8.25
C GLN A 472 19.74 -4.16 6.82
N GLN A 473 19.49 -4.98 5.80
CA GLN A 473 19.33 -4.52 4.43
C GLN A 473 18.04 -3.71 4.27
N ALA A 474 16.93 -4.21 4.83
CA ALA A 474 15.65 -3.53 4.80
C ALA A 474 15.71 -2.17 5.51
N ASP A 475 16.32 -2.12 6.70
CA ASP A 475 16.49 -0.89 7.48
C ASP A 475 17.31 0.16 6.68
N ARG A 476 18.46 -0.24 6.11
CA ARG A 476 19.28 0.66 5.26
C ARG A 476 18.54 1.19 4.02
N LEU A 477 17.78 0.32 3.33
CA LEU A 477 17.01 0.72 2.16
C LEU A 477 15.87 1.68 2.54
N SER A 478 15.25 1.44 3.70
CA SER A 478 14.22 2.33 4.27
C SER A 478 14.79 3.71 4.62
N GLU A 479 15.97 3.77 5.22
CA GLU A 479 16.68 5.03 5.52
C GLU A 479 17.04 5.81 4.24
N GLN A 480 17.36 5.10 3.17
CA GLN A 480 17.63 5.68 1.84
C GLN A 480 16.35 6.01 1.04
N GLN A 481 15.17 5.88 1.64
CA GLN A 481 13.86 6.12 1.02
C GLN A 481 13.57 5.24 -0.21
N GLN A 482 14.26 4.10 -0.34
CA GLN A 482 14.04 3.14 -1.42
C GLN A 482 12.91 2.17 -1.04
N TRP A 483 11.71 2.71 -0.85
CA TRP A 483 10.57 2.03 -0.22
C TRP A 483 10.21 0.68 -0.86
N ALA A 484 10.22 0.59 -2.20
CA ALA A 484 9.89 -0.65 -2.90
C ALA A 484 10.93 -1.77 -2.66
N GLN A 485 12.21 -1.42 -2.56
CA GLN A 485 13.27 -2.40 -2.27
C GLN A 485 13.28 -2.78 -0.79
N ALA A 486 13.01 -1.81 0.09
CA ALA A 486 12.85 -2.05 1.52
C ALA A 486 11.66 -2.98 1.80
N GLU A 487 10.52 -2.77 1.12
CA GLU A 487 9.32 -3.63 1.21
C GLU A 487 9.67 -5.08 0.93
N GLU A 488 10.39 -5.36 -0.17
CA GLU A 488 10.79 -6.71 -0.54
C GLU A 488 11.61 -7.39 0.57
N LYS A 489 12.58 -6.66 1.14
CA LYS A 489 13.47 -7.19 2.19
C LYS A 489 12.72 -7.38 3.51
N TYR A 490 11.88 -6.43 3.91
CA TYR A 490 11.03 -6.57 5.09
C TYR A 490 10.03 -7.72 4.94
N ARG A 491 9.44 -7.91 3.75
CA ARG A 491 8.55 -9.05 3.47
C ARG A 491 9.27 -10.38 3.63
N GLN A 492 10.47 -10.50 3.08
CA GLN A 492 11.31 -11.71 3.22
C GLN A 492 11.67 -11.98 4.69
N ALA A 493 12.04 -10.94 5.45
CA ALA A 493 12.31 -11.06 6.89
C ALA A 493 11.05 -11.46 7.68
N ASN A 494 9.90 -10.84 7.40
CA ASN A 494 8.64 -11.08 8.11
C ASN A 494 8.02 -12.46 7.78
N GLN A 495 8.36 -13.06 6.64
CA GLN A 495 8.02 -14.46 6.35
C GLN A 495 8.80 -15.45 7.22
N GLN A 496 10.03 -15.09 7.61
CA GLN A 496 10.87 -15.93 8.46
C GLN A 496 10.57 -15.73 9.96
N ASP A 497 10.18 -14.52 10.36
CA ASP A 497 9.80 -14.19 11.73
C ASP A 497 8.53 -13.30 11.79
N PRO A 498 7.33 -13.89 11.64
CA PRO A 498 6.07 -13.13 11.60
C PRO A 498 5.66 -12.54 12.96
N ASN A 499 6.35 -12.89 14.05
CA ASN A 499 5.97 -12.54 15.41
C ASN A 499 6.81 -11.40 16.01
N ASP A 500 7.87 -10.97 15.32
CA ASP A 500 8.67 -9.80 15.70
C ASP A 500 7.87 -8.51 15.46
N VAL A 501 7.40 -7.92 16.56
CA VAL A 501 6.56 -6.71 16.53
C VAL A 501 7.29 -5.48 16.01
N TRP A 502 8.60 -5.37 16.24
CA TRP A 502 9.39 -4.24 15.74
C TRP A 502 9.66 -4.37 14.25
N LEU A 503 9.91 -5.58 13.76
CA LEU A 503 9.97 -5.86 12.33
C LEU A 503 8.62 -5.55 11.66
N ALA A 504 7.52 -6.03 12.23
CA ALA A 504 6.18 -5.78 11.72
C ALA A 504 5.85 -4.28 11.69
N TYR A 505 6.24 -3.53 12.73
CA TYR A 505 6.09 -2.08 12.79
C TYR A 505 6.88 -1.37 11.68
N ARG A 506 8.18 -1.68 11.51
CA ARG A 506 9.02 -1.08 10.45
C ARG A 506 8.53 -1.44 9.05
N TYR A 507 8.09 -2.69 8.85
CA TYR A 507 7.50 -3.15 7.60
C TYR A 507 6.19 -2.39 7.30
N ALA A 508 5.32 -2.25 8.29
CA ALA A 508 4.08 -1.50 8.15
C ALA A 508 4.30 -0.01 7.83
N GLN A 509 5.33 0.63 8.41
CA GLN A 509 5.69 2.00 8.03
C GLN A 509 6.10 2.07 6.55
N THR A 510 6.92 1.11 6.08
CA THR A 510 7.33 1.04 4.67
C THR A 510 6.14 0.84 3.72
N LEU A 511 5.21 -0.07 4.06
CA LEU A 511 3.99 -0.30 3.28
C LEU A 511 3.12 0.97 3.19
N ARG A 512 3.07 1.79 4.24
CA ARG A 512 2.35 3.07 4.21
C ARG A 512 2.98 4.09 3.28
N GLN A 513 4.32 4.17 3.23
CA GLN A 513 5.00 5.04 2.27
C GLN A 513 4.65 4.66 0.82
N LEU A 514 4.38 3.38 0.57
CA LEU A 514 3.89 2.85 -0.70
C LEU A 514 2.37 2.95 -0.91
N GLY A 515 1.62 3.58 0.03
CA GLY A 515 0.16 3.72 -0.05
C GLY A 515 -0.64 2.45 0.30
N GLN A 516 0.00 1.40 0.80
CA GLN A 516 -0.61 0.09 1.07
C GLN A 516 -1.11 -0.04 2.53
N THR A 517 -1.99 0.87 2.95
CA THR A 517 -2.43 1.00 4.36
C THR A 517 -3.10 -0.26 4.92
N GLN A 518 -3.96 -0.93 4.15
CA GLN A 518 -4.62 -2.16 4.60
C GLN A 518 -3.63 -3.30 4.87
N GLN A 519 -2.59 -3.42 4.04
CA GLN A 519 -1.57 -4.44 4.25
C GLN A 519 -0.74 -4.12 5.49
N ALA A 520 -0.38 -2.84 5.67
CA ALA A 520 0.31 -2.36 6.86
C ALA A 520 -0.45 -2.74 8.15
N ASP A 521 -1.76 -2.49 8.20
CA ASP A 521 -2.60 -2.85 9.36
C ASP A 521 -2.56 -4.36 9.62
N SER A 522 -2.69 -5.17 8.58
CA SER A 522 -2.71 -6.63 8.68
C SER A 522 -1.41 -7.25 9.20
N VAL A 523 -0.27 -6.61 8.91
CA VAL A 523 1.07 -7.07 9.33
C VAL A 523 1.23 -6.87 10.83
N VAL A 524 0.94 -5.66 11.32
CA VAL A 524 1.08 -5.36 12.76
C VAL A 524 0.03 -6.10 13.59
N GLN A 525 -1.21 -6.20 13.11
CA GLN A 525 -2.27 -6.97 13.79
C GLN A 525 -1.89 -8.46 13.96
N ARG A 526 -1.28 -9.08 12.93
CA ARG A 526 -0.82 -10.46 13.04
C ARG A 526 0.27 -10.64 14.08
N ALA A 527 1.31 -9.80 14.07
CA ALA A 527 2.40 -9.85 15.03
C ALA A 527 1.94 -9.63 16.49
N THR A 528 0.81 -8.93 16.68
CA THR A 528 0.24 -8.57 17.98
C THR A 528 -0.92 -9.47 18.44
N SER A 529 -1.31 -10.49 17.67
CA SER A 529 -2.52 -11.32 17.89
C SER A 529 -2.45 -12.39 19.02
N ILE A 530 -1.31 -12.57 19.70
CA ILE A 530 -1.07 -13.60 20.75
C ILE A 530 -1.05 -12.91 22.15
N PRO A 531 -1.62 -13.50 23.25
CA PRO A 531 -2.26 -12.78 24.38
C PRO A 531 -1.44 -11.78 25.25
N LEU A 532 -2.23 -10.97 25.98
CA LEU A 532 -2.11 -9.59 26.52
C LEU A 532 -1.19 -9.30 27.74
N THR A 533 -0.07 -10.00 27.97
CA THR A 533 0.84 -9.64 29.11
C THR A 533 2.23 -9.17 28.68
N ASN A 534 2.41 -8.76 27.43
CA ASN A 534 3.68 -8.23 26.94
C ASN A 534 3.59 -6.71 26.73
N ALA A 535 4.26 -5.94 27.61
CA ALA A 535 4.34 -4.48 27.55
C ALA A 535 4.91 -3.95 26.22
N GLU A 536 5.86 -4.67 25.62
CA GLU A 536 6.45 -4.30 24.33
C GLU A 536 5.44 -4.38 23.19
N LYS A 537 4.63 -5.45 23.12
CA LYS A 537 3.59 -5.57 22.09
C LYS A 537 2.52 -4.51 22.23
N ASN A 538 2.13 -4.23 23.48
CA ASN A 538 1.17 -3.18 23.79
C ASN A 538 1.69 -1.81 23.31
N TYR A 539 2.93 -1.48 23.68
CA TYR A 539 3.59 -0.24 23.27
C TYR A 539 3.72 -0.11 21.75
N VAL A 540 4.25 -1.13 21.05
CA VAL A 540 4.46 -1.08 19.60
C VAL A 540 3.15 -0.94 18.82
N TYR A 541 2.08 -1.62 19.24
CA TYR A 541 0.78 -1.46 18.59
C TYR A 541 0.18 -0.07 18.85
N SER A 542 0.27 0.44 20.08
CA SER A 542 -0.16 1.81 20.39
C SER A 542 0.66 2.86 19.64
N LEU A 543 1.97 2.64 19.47
CA LEU A 543 2.83 3.51 18.65
C LEU A 543 2.43 3.47 17.17
N TYR A 544 2.09 2.29 16.65
CA TYR A 544 1.55 2.13 15.30
C TYR A 544 0.24 2.90 15.10
N LEU A 545 -0.72 2.73 16.02
CA LEU A 545 -1.99 3.45 16.00
C LEU A 545 -1.79 4.97 16.08
N SER A 546 -0.89 5.45 16.93
CA SER A 546 -0.55 6.88 17.01
C SER A 546 0.09 7.40 15.72
N SER A 547 1.04 6.66 15.13
CA SER A 547 1.68 7.03 13.85
C SER A 547 0.71 7.10 12.66
N THR A 548 -0.51 6.60 12.84
CA THR A 548 -1.58 6.55 11.85
C THR A 548 -2.76 7.47 12.20
N ASN A 549 -2.53 8.45 13.10
CA ASN A 549 -3.52 9.42 13.59
C ASN A 549 -4.76 8.79 14.22
N ARG A 550 -4.61 7.59 14.82
CA ARG A 550 -5.67 6.87 15.54
C ARG A 550 -5.45 6.99 17.04
N ASP A 551 -5.26 8.22 17.53
CA ASP A 551 -4.77 8.50 18.89
C ASP A 551 -5.72 7.99 20.00
N GLU A 552 -7.04 8.08 19.80
CA GLU A 552 -8.01 7.51 20.75
C GLU A 552 -7.89 5.98 20.84
N GLN A 553 -7.74 5.31 19.70
CA GLN A 553 -7.54 3.86 19.65
C GLN A 553 -6.19 3.48 20.26
N ALA A 554 -5.14 4.27 19.99
CA ALA A 554 -3.82 4.08 20.56
C ALA A 554 -3.84 4.16 22.09
N LEU A 555 -4.51 5.17 22.65
CA LEU A 555 -4.66 5.38 24.08
C LEU A 555 -5.52 4.29 24.73
N ALA A 556 -6.65 3.93 24.10
CA ALA A 556 -7.49 2.83 24.56
C ALA A 556 -6.72 1.50 24.59
N HIS A 557 -5.94 1.22 23.54
CA HIS A 557 -5.11 0.02 23.47
C HIS A 557 -3.98 0.04 24.52
N LEU A 558 -3.33 1.19 24.72
CA LEU A 558 -2.27 1.35 25.73
C LEU A 558 -2.79 1.03 27.13
N ASN A 559 -4.01 1.48 27.43
CA ASN A 559 -4.73 1.26 28.69
C ASN A 559 -5.24 -0.18 28.90
N THR A 560 -5.09 -1.08 27.92
CA THR A 560 -5.37 -2.52 28.16
C THR A 560 -4.34 -3.17 29.09
N LEU A 561 -3.16 -2.54 29.25
CA LEU A 561 -2.12 -2.95 30.18
C LEU A 561 -2.22 -2.12 31.48
N PRO A 562 -2.15 -2.75 32.68
CA PRO A 562 -2.11 -2.00 33.93
C PRO A 562 -0.92 -1.03 33.98
N THR A 563 -1.13 0.19 34.49
CA THR A 563 -0.13 1.27 34.54
C THR A 563 1.16 0.89 35.31
N ALA A 564 1.07 -0.06 36.24
CA ALA A 564 2.22 -0.62 36.95
C ALA A 564 3.21 -1.37 36.04
N GLN A 565 2.78 -1.79 34.85
CA GLN A 565 3.60 -2.50 33.85
C GLN A 565 4.10 -1.59 32.72
N TRP A 566 3.79 -0.29 32.77
CA TRP A 566 4.19 0.67 31.75
C TRP A 566 5.68 1.03 31.88
N SER A 567 6.38 1.06 30.75
CA SER A 567 7.70 1.71 30.65
C SER A 567 7.56 3.24 30.67
N ASP A 568 8.68 3.95 30.82
CA ASP A 568 8.70 5.41 30.74
C ASP A 568 8.23 5.89 29.35
N ASP A 569 8.65 5.23 28.27
CA ASP A 569 8.17 5.51 26.90
C ASP A 569 6.65 5.38 26.76
N MET A 570 6.04 4.39 27.44
CA MET A 570 4.57 4.22 27.44
C MET A 570 3.88 5.35 28.21
N ARG A 571 4.46 5.82 29.32
CA ARG A 571 3.92 6.96 30.08
C ARG A 571 4.00 8.25 29.26
N ASP A 572 5.11 8.49 28.60
CA ASP A 572 5.31 9.64 27.71
C ASP A 572 4.34 9.61 26.52
N LEU A 573 4.16 8.44 25.90
CA LEU A 573 3.17 8.25 24.84
C LEU A 573 1.75 8.51 25.36
N SER A 574 1.39 7.96 26.52
CA SER A 574 0.09 8.17 27.15
C SER A 574 -0.18 9.64 27.43
N GLN A 575 0.78 10.37 27.99
CA GLN A 575 0.63 11.80 28.31
C GLN A 575 0.40 12.62 27.03
N ARG A 576 1.16 12.33 25.97
CA ARG A 576 1.01 13.00 24.66
C ARG A 576 -0.35 12.71 24.03
N LEU A 577 -0.73 11.43 23.95
CA LEU A 577 -2.01 10.99 23.39
C LEU A 577 -3.19 11.55 24.17
N THR A 578 -3.10 11.59 25.50
CA THR A 578 -4.15 12.15 26.36
C THR A 578 -4.35 13.63 26.05
N MET A 579 -3.28 14.41 25.88
CA MET A 579 -3.44 15.81 25.49
C MET A 579 -4.01 15.94 24.08
N GLN A 580 -3.47 15.22 23.09
CA GLN A 580 -3.95 15.30 21.70
C GLN A 580 -5.44 14.96 21.59
N THR A 581 -5.87 13.88 22.22
CA THR A 581 -7.29 13.49 22.26
C THR A 581 -8.17 14.49 23.02
N THR A 582 -7.65 15.11 24.08
CA THR A 582 -8.35 16.19 24.79
C THR A 582 -8.57 17.41 23.90
N LEU A 583 -7.53 17.89 23.21
CA LEU A 583 -7.65 19.04 22.31
C LEU A 583 -8.56 18.71 21.11
N ALA A 584 -8.37 17.56 20.47
CA ALA A 584 -9.19 17.11 19.34
C ALA A 584 -10.67 16.96 19.70
N LYS A 585 -10.98 16.46 20.91
CA LYS A 585 -12.35 16.40 21.40
C LYS A 585 -12.95 17.78 21.62
N ALA A 586 -12.19 18.72 22.16
CA ALA A 586 -12.64 20.09 22.33
C ALA A 586 -12.93 20.76 20.97
N GLU A 587 -12.02 20.59 20.00
CA GLU A 587 -12.20 21.05 18.62
C GLU A 587 -13.43 20.42 17.98
N ALA A 588 -13.65 19.11 18.12
CA ALA A 588 -14.84 18.44 17.58
C ALA A 588 -16.15 18.99 18.18
N ILE A 589 -16.18 19.31 19.48
CA ILE A 589 -17.34 19.94 20.13
C ILE A 589 -17.57 21.35 19.55
N ARG A 590 -16.48 22.10 19.32
CA ARG A 590 -16.52 23.44 18.73
C ARG A 590 -16.99 23.39 17.28
N ASP A 591 -16.48 22.47 16.48
CA ASP A 591 -16.83 22.28 15.07
C ASP A 591 -18.29 21.81 14.90
N ALA A 592 -18.83 21.10 15.91
CA ALA A 592 -20.25 20.78 16.00
C ALA A 592 -21.14 21.99 16.35
N GLY A 593 -20.55 23.16 16.61
CA GLY A 593 -21.25 24.42 16.87
C GLY A 593 -21.44 24.79 18.34
N ASP A 594 -20.91 24.00 19.29
CA ASP A 594 -21.02 24.28 20.74
C ASP A 594 -19.67 24.67 21.37
N GLU A 595 -19.13 25.80 20.91
CA GLU A 595 -17.86 26.33 21.41
C GLU A 595 -17.89 26.62 22.93
N SER A 596 -19.05 26.98 23.49
CA SER A 596 -19.24 27.15 24.93
C SER A 596 -18.97 25.86 25.71
N ALA A 597 -19.52 24.74 25.27
CA ALA A 597 -19.24 23.44 25.89
C ALA A 597 -17.79 23.01 25.69
N ALA A 598 -17.19 23.29 24.53
CA ALA A 598 -15.78 23.01 24.28
C ALA A 598 -14.85 23.76 25.25
N ILE A 599 -15.11 25.06 25.47
CA ILE A 599 -14.36 25.88 26.43
C ILE A 599 -14.57 25.38 27.86
N ALA A 600 -15.80 25.04 28.23
CA ALA A 600 -16.09 24.47 29.54
C ALA A 600 -15.36 23.14 29.75
N PHE A 601 -15.31 22.29 28.73
CA PHE A 601 -14.58 21.02 28.74
C PHE A 601 -13.07 21.22 28.91
N LEU A 602 -12.47 22.17 28.19
CA LEU A 602 -11.05 22.51 28.32
C LEU A 602 -10.70 23.09 29.69
N ARG A 603 -11.53 23.97 30.25
CA ARG A 603 -11.31 24.57 31.58
C ARG A 603 -11.44 23.58 32.74
N GLN A 604 -12.07 22.43 32.52
CA GLN A 604 -12.15 21.35 33.51
C GLN A 604 -10.89 20.48 33.55
N GLN A 605 -10.00 20.61 32.56
CA GLN A 605 -8.74 19.86 32.51
C GLN A 605 -7.70 20.47 33.46
N PRO A 606 -6.67 19.72 33.85
CA PRO A 606 -5.52 20.27 34.57
C PRO A 606 -4.88 21.43 33.81
N ALA A 607 -4.35 22.42 34.54
CA ALA A 607 -3.69 23.57 33.94
C ALA A 607 -2.51 23.12 33.05
N ASP A 608 -2.58 23.43 31.76
CA ASP A 608 -1.56 23.12 30.75
C ASP A 608 -1.48 24.30 29.77
N THR A 609 -0.26 24.74 29.45
CA THR A 609 -0.03 25.90 28.59
C THR A 609 -0.64 25.73 27.20
N ARG A 610 -0.73 24.51 26.65
CA ARG A 610 -1.36 24.27 25.33
C ARG A 610 -2.86 24.50 25.36
N ILE A 611 -3.52 24.17 26.48
CA ILE A 611 -4.94 24.45 26.69
C ILE A 611 -5.16 25.96 26.80
N ASP A 612 -4.32 26.64 27.59
CA ASP A 612 -4.40 28.09 27.75
C ASP A 612 -4.15 28.83 26.41
N LEU A 613 -3.20 28.36 25.59
CA LEU A 613 -2.94 28.88 24.25
C LEU A 613 -4.15 28.67 23.32
N LEU A 614 -4.72 27.45 23.28
CA LEU A 614 -5.88 27.15 22.45
C LEU A 614 -7.08 28.02 22.82
N LEU A 615 -7.32 28.22 24.11
CA LEU A 615 -8.39 29.11 24.60
C LEU A 615 -8.15 30.58 24.20
N ALA A 616 -6.90 31.05 24.26
CA ALA A 616 -6.53 32.39 23.79
C ALA A 616 -6.72 32.54 22.27
N ASP A 617 -6.31 31.55 21.49
CA ASP A 617 -6.52 31.50 20.03
C ASP A 617 -8.02 31.51 19.67
N TRP A 618 -8.86 30.80 20.44
CA TRP A 618 -10.31 30.81 20.25
C TRP A 618 -10.94 32.17 20.62
N ALA A 619 -10.47 32.81 21.69
CA ALA A 619 -10.88 34.17 22.03
C ALA A 619 -10.51 35.15 20.90
N LEU A 620 -9.30 35.02 20.34
CA LEU A 620 -8.83 35.82 19.22
C LEU A 620 -9.73 35.63 17.98
N ALA A 621 -10.01 34.37 17.61
CA ALA A 621 -10.85 34.02 16.47
C ALA A 621 -12.29 34.54 16.58
N ARG A 622 -12.83 34.64 17.80
CA ARG A 622 -14.17 35.18 18.07
C ARG A 622 -14.25 36.70 18.09
N GLY A 623 -13.12 37.41 17.98
CA GLY A 623 -13.09 38.86 18.09
C GLY A 623 -12.96 39.40 19.52
N GLU A 624 -12.74 38.54 20.51
CA GLU A 624 -12.53 38.93 21.91
C GLU A 624 -11.07 39.31 22.16
N TYR A 625 -10.56 40.28 21.40
CA TYR A 625 -9.13 40.56 21.30
C TYR A 625 -8.49 40.96 22.64
N ALA A 626 -9.22 41.66 23.51
CA ALA A 626 -8.71 42.04 24.83
C ALA A 626 -8.55 40.83 25.77
N THR A 627 -9.49 39.88 25.69
CA THR A 627 -9.43 38.61 26.43
C THR A 627 -8.25 37.77 25.95
N ALA A 628 -8.12 37.59 24.63
CA ALA A 628 -7.02 36.88 24.02
C ALA A 628 -5.66 37.47 24.43
N LEU A 629 -5.52 38.80 24.33
CA LEU A 629 -4.31 39.51 24.75
C LEU A 629 -3.97 39.26 26.22
N ALA A 630 -4.96 39.34 27.12
CA ALA A 630 -4.77 39.08 28.54
C ALA A 630 -4.37 37.63 28.83
N ASP A 631 -4.93 36.66 28.10
CA ASP A 631 -4.59 35.25 28.25
C ASP A 631 -3.17 34.95 27.73
N TYR A 632 -2.76 35.49 26.58
CA TYR A 632 -1.37 35.39 26.10
C TYR A 632 -0.38 36.03 27.09
N GLN A 633 -0.71 37.21 27.65
CA GLN A 633 0.14 37.85 28.66
C GLN A 633 0.24 37.04 29.96
N ARG A 634 -0.83 36.36 30.37
CA ARG A 634 -0.82 35.45 31.52
C ARG A 634 0.13 34.27 31.27
N ILE A 635 0.11 33.69 30.07
CA ILE A 635 1.06 32.64 29.68
C ILE A 635 2.49 33.19 29.73
N ARG A 636 2.74 34.37 29.14
CA ARG A 636 4.06 35.03 29.17
C ARG A 636 4.56 35.38 30.56
N SER A 637 3.68 35.60 31.54
CA SER A 637 4.10 35.82 32.93
C SER A 637 4.72 34.58 33.58
N ARG A 638 4.29 33.38 33.16
CA ARG A 638 4.80 32.08 33.61
C ARG A 638 5.96 31.60 32.72
N GLU A 639 5.85 31.82 31.42
CA GLU A 639 6.79 31.41 30.38
C GLU A 639 7.18 32.60 29.49
N PRO A 640 8.11 33.48 29.93
CA PRO A 640 8.44 34.72 29.19
C PRO A 640 8.95 34.51 27.76
N GLN A 641 9.53 33.35 27.48
CA GLN A 641 10.10 32.95 26.20
C GLN A 641 9.17 32.04 25.36
N ASN A 642 7.91 31.81 25.78
CA ASN A 642 6.97 31.00 24.99
C ASN A 642 6.66 31.69 23.64
N PRO A 643 7.05 31.09 22.50
CA PRO A 643 6.96 31.77 21.20
C PRO A 643 5.53 31.90 20.69
N ASP A 644 4.67 30.91 20.94
CA ASP A 644 3.27 30.95 20.54
C ASP A 644 2.50 32.05 21.30
N ALA A 645 2.79 32.25 22.58
CA ALA A 645 2.19 33.33 23.36
C ALA A 645 2.71 34.72 22.94
N GLN A 646 4.00 34.86 22.60
CA GLN A 646 4.55 36.12 22.08
C GLN A 646 3.93 36.49 20.73
N LEU A 647 3.79 35.51 19.84
CA LEU A 647 3.20 35.70 18.54
C LEU A 647 1.68 35.90 18.60
N GLY A 648 0.96 35.16 19.44
CA GLY A 648 -0.46 35.37 19.69
C GLY A 648 -0.76 36.77 20.24
N GLU A 649 0.11 37.30 21.11
CA GLU A 649 0.03 38.68 21.58
C GLU A 649 0.19 39.69 20.41
N ILE A 650 1.15 39.47 19.50
CA ILE A 650 1.32 40.30 18.29
C ILE A 650 0.08 40.24 17.40
N GLU A 651 -0.46 39.03 17.16
CA GLU A 651 -1.67 38.82 16.36
C GLU A 651 -2.90 39.48 17.00
N ALA A 652 -3.00 39.49 18.34
CA ALA A 652 -4.02 40.24 19.07
C ALA A 652 -3.90 41.76 18.87
N PHE A 653 -2.69 42.32 18.91
CA PHE A 653 -2.47 43.75 18.60
C PHE A 653 -2.86 44.08 17.15
N ILE A 654 -2.50 43.23 16.19
CA ILE A 654 -2.90 43.37 14.78
C ILE A 654 -4.43 43.39 14.66
N ALA A 655 -5.11 42.43 15.31
CA ALA A 655 -6.55 42.32 15.26
C ALA A 655 -7.29 43.49 15.93
N GLN A 656 -6.68 44.14 16.94
CA GLN A 656 -7.18 45.38 17.54
C GLN A 656 -6.91 46.65 16.70
N GLY A 657 -6.18 46.52 15.58
CA GLY A 657 -5.75 47.66 14.78
C GLY A 657 -4.56 48.44 15.38
N GLN A 658 -3.94 47.92 16.43
CA GLN A 658 -2.76 48.50 17.08
C GLN A 658 -1.48 48.09 16.34
N GLN A 659 -1.35 48.53 15.08
CA GLN A 659 -0.28 48.11 14.19
C GLN A 659 1.13 48.52 14.69
N ASP A 660 1.25 49.68 15.35
CA ASP A 660 2.53 50.16 15.87
C ASP A 660 3.04 49.29 17.04
N ASP A 661 2.15 48.92 17.96
CA ASP A 661 2.47 48.01 19.08
C ASP A 661 2.87 46.63 18.56
N ALA A 662 2.12 46.09 17.59
CA ALA A 662 2.44 44.84 16.93
C ALA A 662 3.82 44.91 16.24
N ARG A 663 4.10 45.99 15.51
CA ARG A 663 5.38 46.20 14.83
C ARG A 663 6.55 46.31 15.81
N GLN A 664 6.38 47.00 16.93
CA GLN A 664 7.40 47.09 17.98
C GLN A 664 7.72 45.71 18.54
N ARG A 665 6.70 44.89 18.83
CA ARG A 665 6.88 43.54 19.37
C ARG A 665 7.48 42.56 18.36
N LEU A 666 7.09 42.67 17.09
CA LEU A 666 7.70 41.91 15.99
C LEU A 666 9.21 42.17 15.86
N ASN A 667 9.66 43.43 16.03
CA ASN A 667 11.09 43.75 16.05
C ASN A 667 11.85 43.17 17.25
N GLN A 668 11.14 42.85 18.34
CA GLN A 668 11.72 42.32 19.58
C GLN A 668 11.61 40.78 19.66
N LEU A 669 10.94 40.14 18.69
CA LEU A 669 10.78 38.69 18.65
C LEU A 669 12.15 38.04 18.32
N PRO A 670 12.72 37.20 19.20
CA PRO A 670 14.02 36.58 18.96
C PRO A 670 13.98 35.71 17.69
N VAL A 671 15.04 35.74 16.87
CA VAL A 671 15.14 34.91 15.65
C VAL A 671 15.05 33.41 15.94
N GLN A 672 15.42 32.99 17.16
CA GLN A 672 15.34 31.61 17.67
C GLN A 672 13.99 31.26 18.34
N ALA A 673 13.02 32.19 18.39
CA ALA A 673 11.70 31.89 18.94
C ALA A 673 10.83 31.11 17.93
N ALA A 674 11.15 31.16 16.63
CA ALA A 674 10.37 30.52 15.59
C ALA A 674 11.07 29.26 15.05
N ASP A 675 11.17 28.23 15.89
CA ASP A 675 11.85 26.96 15.53
C ASP A 675 11.04 26.10 14.54
N THR A 676 9.72 26.33 14.44
CA THR A 676 8.85 25.58 13.52
C THR A 676 8.48 26.39 12.29
N LEU A 677 8.40 25.71 11.14
CA LEU A 677 8.00 26.28 9.85
C LEU A 677 6.67 27.07 9.94
N ASN A 678 5.71 26.58 10.73
CA ASN A 678 4.43 27.26 10.93
C ASN A 678 4.55 28.57 11.73
N THR A 679 5.41 28.61 12.76
CA THR A 679 5.63 29.83 13.55
C THR A 679 6.29 30.91 12.71
N GLN A 680 7.29 30.55 11.91
CA GLN A 680 7.94 31.50 11.00
C GLN A 680 6.98 32.01 9.91
N ARG A 681 6.10 31.14 9.37
CA ARG A 681 5.00 31.54 8.46
C ARG A 681 4.09 32.58 9.10
N ARG A 682 3.64 32.35 10.34
CA ARG A 682 2.79 33.31 11.07
C ARG A 682 3.51 34.64 11.31
N VAL A 683 4.81 34.62 11.63
CA VAL A 683 5.63 35.85 11.73
C VAL A 683 5.68 36.61 10.40
N ALA A 684 5.85 35.92 9.27
CA ALA A 684 5.81 36.53 7.95
C ALA A 684 4.44 37.18 7.66
N ASN A 685 3.35 36.48 7.97
CA ASN A 685 1.99 37.02 7.87
C ASN A 685 1.77 38.23 8.80
N ALA A 686 2.33 38.22 10.00
CA ALA A 686 2.25 39.34 10.93
C ALA A 686 2.99 40.58 10.38
N TRP A 687 4.17 40.40 9.78
CA TRP A 687 4.88 41.47 9.06
C TRP A 687 4.04 42.05 7.91
N GLN A 688 3.35 41.19 7.16
CA GLN A 688 2.41 41.62 6.13
C GLN A 688 1.29 42.49 6.73
N ALA A 689 0.67 42.04 7.82
CA ALA A 689 -0.49 42.68 8.41
C ALA A 689 -0.16 44.03 9.08
N VAL A 690 1.08 44.23 9.55
CA VAL A 690 1.57 45.54 10.04
C VAL A 690 2.09 46.44 8.93
N GLY A 691 1.90 46.08 7.65
CA GLY A 691 2.24 46.93 6.50
C GLY A 691 3.72 46.91 6.09
N ASP A 692 4.46 45.83 6.36
CA ASP A 692 5.84 45.63 5.87
C ASP A 692 5.91 44.39 4.93
N PRO A 693 5.41 44.51 3.69
CA PRO A 693 5.36 43.40 2.75
C PRO A 693 6.75 42.95 2.28
N GLN A 694 7.76 43.81 2.36
CA GLN A 694 9.13 43.47 1.96
C GLN A 694 9.77 42.47 2.93
N LYS A 695 9.62 42.70 4.25
CA LYS A 695 10.06 41.72 5.26
C LYS A 695 9.27 40.41 5.16
N SER A 696 7.95 40.50 4.98
CA SER A 696 7.10 39.33 4.77
C SER A 696 7.60 38.48 3.59
N ALA A 697 7.81 39.08 2.41
CA ALA A 697 8.30 38.36 1.24
C ALA A 697 9.73 37.84 1.40
N ALA A 698 10.60 38.54 2.13
CA ALA A 698 11.95 38.05 2.43
C ALA A 698 11.89 36.76 3.29
N LEU A 699 11.03 36.73 4.30
CA LEU A 699 10.79 35.55 5.12
C LEU A 699 10.18 34.41 4.29
N PHE A 700 9.14 34.69 3.49
CA PHE A 700 8.52 33.67 2.65
C PHE A 700 9.48 33.06 1.63
N ARG A 701 10.43 33.83 1.07
CA ARG A 701 11.49 33.27 0.22
C ARG A 701 12.37 32.24 0.95
N GLN A 702 12.69 32.48 2.22
CA GLN A 702 13.43 31.50 3.03
C GLN A 702 12.55 30.29 3.37
N LEU A 703 11.30 30.53 3.77
CA LEU A 703 10.34 29.47 4.11
C LEU A 703 10.07 28.52 2.96
N LYS A 704 10.00 29.01 1.72
CA LYS A 704 9.86 28.16 0.53
C LYS A 704 11.04 27.21 0.36
N ILE A 705 12.26 27.67 0.61
CA ILE A 705 13.48 26.83 0.52
C ILE A 705 13.44 25.73 1.60
N GLU A 706 12.99 26.06 2.80
CA GLU A 706 12.83 25.08 3.88
C GLU A 706 11.70 24.10 3.57
N ALA A 707 10.56 24.59 3.09
CA ALA A 707 9.41 23.79 2.71
C ALA A 707 9.70 22.83 1.54
N GLN A 708 10.70 23.13 0.70
CA GLN A 708 11.19 22.22 -0.36
C GLN A 708 12.04 21.06 0.17
N LYS A 709 12.61 21.17 1.37
CA LYS A 709 13.41 20.10 1.99
C LYS A 709 12.53 19.03 2.65
N GLU A 710 11.29 19.39 2.98
CA GLU A 710 10.28 18.45 3.46
C GLU A 710 9.83 17.54 2.30
N PRO A 711 9.67 16.22 2.49
CA PRO A 711 9.23 15.33 1.43
C PRO A 711 7.79 15.67 1.01
N VAL A 712 7.63 16.24 -0.18
CA VAL A 712 6.33 16.53 -0.81
C VAL A 712 6.18 15.61 -2.01
N GLY A 713 5.20 14.70 -1.98
CA GLY A 713 4.92 13.75 -3.06
C GLY A 713 3.87 12.69 -2.70
N GLN A 714 3.17 12.18 -3.73
CA GLN A 714 2.10 11.16 -3.86
C GLN A 714 1.26 10.66 -2.66
N THR A 715 1.77 10.60 -1.43
CA THR A 715 1.10 10.08 -0.23
C THR A 715 1.32 10.91 1.04
N THR A 716 2.14 11.97 1.01
CA THR A 716 2.41 12.82 2.20
C THR A 716 1.76 14.20 2.04
N ILE A 717 0.63 14.41 2.73
CA ILE A 717 0.01 15.73 2.88
C ILE A 717 0.81 16.50 3.93
N ASN A 718 1.36 17.65 3.57
CA ASN A 718 2.03 18.55 4.52
C ASN A 718 1.26 19.87 4.56
N GLN A 719 0.32 19.97 5.51
CA GLN A 719 -0.52 21.15 5.69
C GLN A 719 0.31 22.42 5.92
N THR A 720 1.42 22.34 6.66
CA THR A 720 2.28 23.50 6.92
C THR A 720 2.96 23.99 5.65
N THR A 721 3.50 23.09 4.83
CA THR A 721 4.08 23.44 3.53
C THR A 721 3.04 24.04 2.59
N ALA A 722 1.83 23.48 2.55
CA ALA A 722 0.73 24.03 1.76
C ALA A 722 0.34 25.45 2.20
N LEU A 723 0.29 25.70 3.52
CA LEU A 723 0.04 27.03 4.08
C LEU A 723 1.15 28.03 3.74
N VAL A 724 2.41 27.62 3.75
CA VAL A 724 3.55 28.47 3.34
C VAL A 724 3.37 28.95 1.91
N TYR A 725 3.11 28.05 0.96
CA TYR A 725 2.92 28.42 -0.44
C TYR A 725 1.65 29.25 -0.67
N ARG A 726 0.53 28.90 -0.02
CA ARG A 726 -0.71 29.69 -0.13
C ARG A 726 -0.50 31.13 0.37
N ASP A 727 0.11 31.29 1.53
CA ASP A 727 0.29 32.62 2.12
C ASP A 727 1.36 33.43 1.38
N ALA A 728 2.41 32.78 0.88
CA ALA A 728 3.38 33.42 -0.01
C ALA A 728 2.71 33.93 -1.30
N ALA A 729 1.85 33.13 -1.93
CA ALA A 729 1.08 33.54 -3.10
C ALA A 729 0.22 34.79 -2.82
N ARG A 730 -0.40 34.88 -1.64
CA ARG A 730 -1.18 36.06 -1.22
C ARG A 730 -0.31 37.31 -1.09
N VAL A 731 0.90 37.18 -0.54
CA VAL A 731 1.86 38.29 -0.44
C VAL A 731 2.33 38.72 -1.84
N GLU A 732 2.63 37.78 -2.72
CA GLU A 732 3.06 38.03 -4.09
C GLU A 732 1.99 38.75 -4.92
N GLN A 733 0.71 38.40 -4.74
CA GLN A 733 -0.40 39.15 -5.33
C GLN A 733 -0.40 40.63 -4.93
N GLN A 734 -0.16 40.93 -3.65
CA GLN A 734 -0.10 42.31 -3.16
C GLN A 734 1.13 43.06 -3.69
N GLN A 735 2.20 42.33 -4.03
CA GLN A 735 3.38 42.89 -4.70
C GLN A 735 3.28 42.94 -6.22
N SER A 736 2.08 42.71 -6.79
CA SER A 736 1.85 42.70 -8.24
C SER A 736 2.70 41.65 -8.97
N GLN A 737 2.89 40.47 -8.38
CA GLN A 737 3.61 39.32 -8.95
C GLN A 737 2.66 38.11 -9.17
N PRO A 738 1.61 38.24 -10.00
CA PRO A 738 0.57 37.22 -10.15
C PRO A 738 1.08 35.91 -10.74
N GLU A 739 2.10 35.94 -11.61
CA GLU A 739 2.70 34.73 -12.17
C GLU A 739 3.40 33.89 -11.10
N GLN A 740 4.13 34.53 -10.18
CA GLN A 740 4.77 33.84 -9.05
C GLN A 740 3.70 33.26 -8.12
N ALA A 741 2.66 34.05 -7.82
CA ALA A 741 1.56 33.61 -6.97
C ALA A 741 0.84 32.40 -7.56
N GLN A 742 0.68 32.34 -8.90
CA GLN A 742 0.11 31.17 -9.56
C GLN A 742 1.03 29.94 -9.42
N GLN A 743 2.35 30.08 -9.55
CA GLN A 743 3.29 28.98 -9.34
C GLN A 743 3.23 28.47 -7.90
N ASP A 744 3.15 29.36 -6.93
CA ASP A 744 2.99 29.02 -5.53
C ASP A 744 1.67 28.31 -5.25
N TYR A 745 0.54 28.74 -5.84
CA TYR A 745 -0.71 27.97 -5.71
C TYR A 745 -0.60 26.57 -6.32
N LYS A 746 0.12 26.41 -7.43
CA LYS A 746 0.40 25.06 -7.98
C LYS A 746 1.18 24.21 -6.98
N GLN A 747 2.18 24.77 -6.29
CA GLN A 747 2.91 24.07 -5.22
C GLN A 747 2.02 23.78 -4.01
N ALA A 748 1.17 24.72 -3.61
CA ALA A 748 0.20 24.56 -2.53
C ALA A 748 -0.79 23.42 -2.85
N MET A 749 -1.24 23.29 -4.10
CA MET A 749 -2.09 22.19 -4.54
C MET A 749 -1.40 20.82 -4.39
N VAL A 750 -0.10 20.73 -4.70
CA VAL A 750 0.66 19.49 -4.49
C VAL A 750 0.81 19.18 -3.00
N ALA A 751 1.23 20.16 -2.20
CA ALA A 751 1.49 20.00 -0.78
C ALA A 751 0.22 19.69 0.06
N SER A 752 -0.94 20.20 -0.38
CA SER A 752 -2.25 19.95 0.26
C SER A 752 -2.92 18.66 -0.21
N GLY A 753 -2.32 17.93 -1.17
CA GLY A 753 -2.90 16.70 -1.71
C GLY A 753 -4.04 16.91 -2.71
N ILE A 754 -4.25 18.13 -3.22
CA ILE A 754 -5.22 18.40 -4.31
C ILE A 754 -4.81 17.65 -5.59
N THR A 755 -3.51 17.56 -5.86
CA THR A 755 -2.93 16.82 -7.00
C THR A 755 -1.59 16.20 -6.61
N PRO A 756 -1.24 15.00 -7.10
CA PRO A 756 0.06 14.40 -6.80
C PRO A 756 1.23 15.02 -7.57
N THR A 757 0.95 15.77 -8.63
CA THR A 757 1.96 16.37 -9.52
C THR A 757 1.62 17.83 -9.83
N LEU A 758 2.68 18.62 -10.10
CA LEU A 758 2.53 20.00 -10.48
C LEU A 758 1.78 20.09 -11.83
N PRO A 759 0.68 20.85 -11.94
CA PRO A 759 -0.08 20.96 -13.18
C PRO A 759 0.74 21.67 -14.26
N GLN A 760 0.84 21.04 -15.43
CA GLN A 760 1.71 21.45 -16.54
C GLN A 760 1.00 22.39 -17.53
N SER A 761 -0.33 22.37 -17.56
CA SER A 761 -1.15 23.24 -18.41
C SER A 761 -2.13 24.07 -17.58
N ASP A 762 -2.61 25.16 -18.16
CA ASP A 762 -3.64 26.01 -17.55
C ASP A 762 -5.00 25.30 -17.45
N ASP A 763 -5.31 24.43 -18.41
CA ASP A 763 -6.51 23.58 -18.37
C ASP A 763 -6.47 22.61 -17.19
N ASP A 764 -5.32 21.97 -16.94
CA ASP A 764 -5.15 21.09 -15.77
C ASP A 764 -5.21 21.87 -14.46
N TYR A 765 -4.51 23.02 -14.41
CA TYR A 765 -4.49 23.89 -13.24
C TYR A 765 -5.88 24.41 -12.87
N THR A 766 -6.59 25.01 -13.83
CA THR A 766 -7.93 25.56 -13.59
C THR A 766 -8.96 24.47 -13.30
N ARG A 767 -8.85 23.28 -13.91
CA ARG A 767 -9.70 22.13 -13.54
C ARG A 767 -9.54 21.72 -12.08
N LEU A 768 -8.32 21.80 -11.53
CA LEU A 768 -8.05 21.54 -10.11
C LEU A 768 -8.63 22.61 -9.18
N THR A 769 -9.09 23.77 -9.69
CA THR A 769 -9.75 24.78 -8.85
C THR A 769 -11.23 24.50 -8.59
N ARG A 770 -11.82 23.46 -9.20
CA ARG A 770 -13.23 23.10 -8.98
C ARG A 770 -13.49 22.65 -7.55
N ASN A 771 -14.57 23.14 -6.95
CA ASN A 771 -14.95 22.80 -5.59
C ASN A 771 -15.24 21.29 -5.44
N GLN A 772 -14.72 20.65 -4.40
CA GLN A 772 -15.07 19.26 -4.06
C GLN A 772 -15.70 19.18 -2.66
N ALA A 773 -16.79 18.41 -2.54
CA ALA A 773 -17.54 18.32 -1.29
C ALA A 773 -16.75 17.70 -0.13
N GLY A 774 -15.73 16.88 -0.43
CA GLY A 774 -14.84 16.25 0.56
C GLY A 774 -13.59 17.06 0.91
N ASP A 775 -13.40 18.26 0.33
CA ASP A 775 -12.26 19.11 0.64
C ASP A 775 -12.33 19.62 2.09
N ASP A 776 -11.18 19.66 2.76
CA ASP A 776 -11.04 20.40 4.01
C ASP A 776 -10.99 21.93 3.77
N TRP A 777 -10.92 22.71 4.85
CA TRP A 777 -10.87 24.18 4.77
C TRP A 777 -9.67 24.71 3.99
N LEU A 778 -8.52 24.02 4.05
CA LEU A 778 -7.27 24.44 3.43
C LEU A 778 -7.32 24.17 1.93
N GLN A 779 -7.73 22.96 1.54
CA GLN A 779 -7.91 22.58 0.15
C GLN A 779 -8.92 23.50 -0.54
N ARG A 780 -10.10 23.68 0.08
CA ARG A 780 -11.14 24.59 -0.43
C ARG A 780 -10.61 26.03 -0.57
N GLY A 781 -9.86 26.51 0.42
CA GLY A 781 -9.23 27.84 0.38
C GLY A 781 -8.21 27.99 -0.75
N ILE A 782 -7.33 27.00 -0.95
CA ILE A 782 -6.35 27.01 -2.04
C ILE A 782 -7.05 27.01 -3.41
N ARG A 783 -8.08 26.19 -3.59
CA ARG A 783 -8.84 26.15 -4.86
C ARG A 783 -9.52 27.48 -5.16
N ALA A 784 -10.17 28.09 -4.16
CA ALA A 784 -10.85 29.38 -4.29
C ALA A 784 -9.86 30.51 -4.60
N ASP A 785 -8.79 30.66 -3.80
CA ASP A 785 -7.80 31.71 -4.01
C ASP A 785 -7.09 31.57 -5.38
N ALA A 786 -6.80 30.33 -5.79
CA ALA A 786 -6.22 30.01 -7.10
C ALA A 786 -7.18 30.35 -8.25
N ALA A 787 -8.47 30.01 -8.12
CA ALA A 787 -9.51 30.35 -9.10
C ALA A 787 -9.67 31.86 -9.24
N ASP A 788 -9.75 32.58 -8.11
CA ASP A 788 -9.95 34.02 -8.07
C ASP A 788 -8.77 34.76 -8.71
N LEU A 789 -7.53 34.38 -8.36
CA LEU A 789 -6.35 34.94 -8.99
C LEU A 789 -6.36 34.70 -10.51
N TYR A 790 -6.62 33.45 -10.94
CA TYR A 790 -6.58 33.11 -12.36
C TYR A 790 -7.64 33.87 -13.16
N ARG A 791 -8.88 33.90 -12.68
CA ARG A 791 -9.99 34.66 -13.29
C ARG A 791 -9.72 36.16 -13.31
N LYS A 792 -9.05 36.69 -12.28
CA LYS A 792 -8.67 38.10 -12.21
C LYS A 792 -7.63 38.47 -13.26
N GLN A 793 -6.72 37.56 -13.62
CA GLN A 793 -5.68 37.74 -14.64
C GLN A 793 -6.13 37.46 -16.07
N ASP A 794 -7.19 36.67 -16.27
CA ASP A 794 -7.64 36.29 -17.62
C ASP A 794 -8.15 37.50 -18.42
N ILE A 795 -7.98 37.51 -19.74
CA ILE A 795 -8.61 38.50 -20.62
C ILE A 795 -9.87 37.87 -21.19
N THR A 796 -11.03 38.48 -20.95
CA THR A 796 -12.31 37.94 -21.44
C THR A 796 -12.96 38.88 -22.45
N VAL A 797 -13.40 38.34 -23.58
CA VAL A 797 -14.17 39.07 -24.59
C VAL A 797 -15.57 38.47 -24.64
N THR A 798 -16.58 39.27 -24.35
CA THR A 798 -17.99 38.82 -24.41
C THR A 798 -18.73 39.62 -25.49
N LEU A 799 -19.36 38.91 -26.42
CA LEU A 799 -20.32 39.45 -27.38
C LEU A 799 -21.70 38.94 -26.99
N ASP A 800 -22.62 39.85 -26.70
CA ASP A 800 -23.99 39.58 -26.28
C ASP A 800 -24.96 40.30 -27.23
N HIS A 801 -26.07 39.65 -27.56
CA HIS A 801 -27.17 40.24 -28.30
C HIS A 801 -28.45 40.07 -27.49
N ASP A 802 -29.00 41.20 -27.05
CA ASP A 802 -30.24 41.29 -26.28
C ASP A 802 -31.35 41.89 -27.14
N TYR A 803 -32.45 41.17 -27.26
CA TYR A 803 -33.70 41.66 -27.81
C TYR A 803 -34.65 41.97 -26.67
N SER A 804 -35.18 43.18 -26.65
CA SER A 804 -36.19 43.58 -25.68
C SER A 804 -37.44 44.13 -26.34
N GLY A 805 -38.58 43.94 -25.68
CA GLY A 805 -39.86 44.41 -26.20
C GLY A 805 -40.90 44.70 -25.10
N SER A 806 -41.74 45.69 -25.36
CA SER A 806 -42.91 46.02 -24.58
C SER A 806 -44.02 46.52 -25.50
N SER A 807 -45.21 45.90 -25.43
CA SER A 807 -46.36 46.33 -26.21
C SER A 807 -46.86 47.70 -25.77
N GLY A 808 -47.23 48.55 -26.70
CA GLY A 808 -47.76 49.88 -26.41
C GLY A 808 -48.51 50.48 -27.58
N THR A 809 -48.53 51.81 -27.66
CA THR A 809 -49.13 52.54 -28.78
C THR A 809 -48.07 52.83 -29.84
N GLY A 810 -48.36 52.51 -31.10
CA GLY A 810 -47.44 52.76 -32.22
C GLY A 810 -47.05 54.24 -32.33
N GLY A 811 -45.75 54.49 -32.46
CA GLY A 811 -45.16 55.83 -32.46
C GLY A 811 -44.89 56.39 -31.06
N ILE A 812 -45.33 55.74 -29.99
CA ILE A 812 -45.21 56.25 -28.61
C ILE A 812 -44.42 55.27 -27.75
N SER A 813 -44.97 54.07 -27.56
CA SER A 813 -44.51 53.11 -26.54
C SER A 813 -44.56 51.65 -27.01
N ASP A 814 -44.94 51.38 -28.26
CA ASP A 814 -44.81 50.04 -28.86
C ASP A 814 -43.33 49.75 -29.18
N LEU A 815 -42.59 49.39 -28.14
CA LEU A 815 -41.15 49.33 -28.16
C LEU A 815 -40.66 47.94 -28.54
N SER A 816 -39.79 47.90 -29.55
CA SER A 816 -38.86 46.79 -29.79
C SER A 816 -37.44 47.36 -29.87
N ALA A 817 -36.50 46.70 -29.22
CA ALA A 817 -35.10 47.10 -29.23
C ALA A 817 -34.16 45.92 -29.43
N HIS A 818 -33.10 46.15 -30.21
CA HIS A 818 -31.99 45.23 -30.43
C HIS A 818 -30.72 45.87 -29.91
N ASN A 819 -30.08 45.20 -28.96
CA ASN A 819 -28.87 45.66 -28.28
C ASN A 819 -27.75 44.67 -28.56
N THR A 820 -26.72 45.09 -29.31
CA THR A 820 -25.50 44.30 -29.50
C THR A 820 -24.39 44.86 -28.63
N LEU A 821 -23.95 44.07 -27.66
CA LEU A 821 -23.05 44.45 -26.58
C LEU A 821 -21.70 43.75 -26.79
N LEU A 822 -20.62 44.50 -26.87
CA LEU A 822 -19.26 43.97 -26.88
C LEU A 822 -18.52 44.49 -25.66
N GLN A 823 -17.95 43.59 -24.86
CA GLN A 823 -17.14 43.94 -23.70
C GLN A 823 -15.82 43.17 -23.70
N ILE A 824 -14.73 43.88 -23.40
CA ILE A 824 -13.40 43.32 -23.17
C ILE A 824 -13.04 43.63 -21.73
N ASP A 825 -12.86 42.60 -20.91
CA ASP A 825 -12.36 42.72 -19.54
C ASP A 825 -10.90 42.28 -19.49
N MET A 826 -10.06 43.06 -18.80
CA MET A 826 -8.62 42.84 -18.71
C MET A 826 -8.10 43.12 -17.29
N PRO A 827 -7.05 42.42 -16.82
CA PRO A 827 -6.45 42.73 -15.52
C PRO A 827 -5.83 44.13 -15.52
N LEU A 828 -6.04 44.88 -14.44
CA LEU A 828 -5.36 46.15 -14.20
C LEU A 828 -5.22 46.38 -12.69
N TYR A 829 -3.98 46.50 -12.20
CA TYR A 829 -3.64 46.54 -10.77
C TYR A 829 -4.28 45.37 -10.00
N ASP A 830 -4.99 45.65 -8.92
CA ASP A 830 -5.71 44.69 -8.07
C ASP A 830 -7.18 44.53 -8.49
N GLY A 831 -7.53 44.83 -9.73
CA GLY A 831 -8.89 44.70 -10.25
C GLY A 831 -8.93 44.34 -11.73
N ARG A 832 -10.09 44.57 -12.34
CA ARG A 832 -10.32 44.38 -13.77
C ARG A 832 -10.83 45.66 -14.39
N ALA A 833 -10.13 46.13 -15.41
CA ALA A 833 -10.62 47.17 -16.31
C ALA A 833 -11.54 46.53 -17.35
N PHE A 834 -12.53 47.28 -17.84
CA PHE A 834 -13.32 46.89 -18.99
C PHE A 834 -13.41 48.02 -20.01
N PHE A 835 -13.48 47.63 -21.28
CA PHE A 835 -13.91 48.49 -22.38
C PHE A 835 -15.17 47.90 -22.98
N ARG A 836 -16.16 48.73 -23.27
CA ARG A 836 -17.51 48.31 -23.66
C ARG A 836 -18.08 49.16 -24.77
N THR A 837 -18.80 48.53 -25.70
CA THR A 837 -19.62 49.20 -26.70
C THR A 837 -21.00 48.57 -26.80
N ASP A 838 -22.05 49.39 -26.80
CA ASP A 838 -23.42 48.91 -26.95
C ASP A 838 -24.04 49.59 -28.17
N THR A 839 -24.30 48.81 -29.23
CA THR A 839 -25.05 49.26 -30.40
C THR A 839 -26.52 48.99 -30.15
N VAL A 840 -27.29 50.07 -29.98
CA VAL A 840 -28.70 50.06 -29.60
C VAL A 840 -29.54 50.50 -30.80
N GLN A 841 -30.50 49.67 -31.20
CA GLN A 841 -31.51 49.98 -32.21
C GLN A 841 -32.87 49.93 -31.53
N MET A 842 -33.57 51.06 -31.43
CA MET A 842 -34.90 51.14 -30.83
C MET A 842 -35.94 51.54 -31.86
N ASN A 843 -37.10 50.93 -31.78
CA ASN A 843 -38.26 51.21 -32.60
C ASN A 843 -39.50 51.29 -31.71
N ALA A 844 -40.13 52.46 -31.64
CA ALA A 844 -41.35 52.71 -30.87
C ALA A 844 -42.63 52.58 -31.72
N GLY A 845 -42.52 52.05 -32.95
CA GLY A 845 -43.63 51.83 -33.86
C GLY A 845 -43.95 53.04 -34.75
N THR A 846 -45.13 53.01 -35.35
CA THR A 846 -45.63 54.05 -36.28
C THR A 846 -46.99 54.58 -35.81
N PHE A 847 -47.18 55.90 -35.85
CA PHE A 847 -48.46 56.55 -35.54
C PHE A 847 -49.58 56.12 -36.50
N SER A 848 -50.82 56.11 -36.01
CA SER A 848 -52.00 55.77 -36.82
C SER A 848 -52.51 57.01 -37.56
N ALA A 849 -52.04 57.19 -38.79
CA ALA A 849 -52.43 58.33 -39.62
C ALA A 849 -53.82 58.17 -40.26
N ASP A 850 -54.57 59.26 -40.35
CA ASP A 850 -55.84 59.33 -41.09
C ASP A 850 -55.64 59.31 -42.62
N SER A 851 -56.74 59.39 -43.38
CA SER A 851 -56.70 59.37 -44.85
C SER A 851 -55.89 60.49 -45.48
N ASN A 852 -55.70 61.61 -44.76
CA ASN A 852 -54.89 62.75 -45.19
C ASN A 852 -53.44 62.62 -44.74
N GLY A 853 -53.10 61.52 -44.06
CA GLY A 853 -51.79 61.26 -43.52
C GLY A 853 -51.48 62.03 -42.24
N ALA A 854 -52.46 62.66 -41.59
CA ALA A 854 -52.29 63.36 -40.33
C ALA A 854 -52.50 62.40 -39.14
N TYR A 855 -51.78 62.62 -38.05
CA TYR A 855 -51.95 61.89 -36.80
C TYR A 855 -52.07 62.88 -35.62
N ARG A 856 -52.77 62.48 -34.55
CA ARG A 856 -53.20 63.37 -33.45
C ARG A 856 -53.07 62.74 -32.06
N GLU A 857 -52.28 61.68 -31.94
CA GLU A 857 -51.99 61.04 -30.67
C GLU A 857 -51.28 62.02 -29.71
N THR A 858 -51.37 61.77 -28.41
CA THR A 858 -50.77 62.62 -27.36
C THR A 858 -49.25 62.43 -27.30
N PHE A 859 -48.56 62.91 -28.34
CA PHE A 859 -47.13 62.87 -28.53
C PHE A 859 -46.64 64.25 -28.98
N GLY A 860 -45.60 64.78 -28.32
CA GLY A 860 -45.13 66.13 -28.59
C GLY A 860 -46.26 67.15 -28.43
N THR A 861 -46.52 67.94 -29.47
CA THR A 861 -47.61 68.94 -29.54
C THR A 861 -48.80 68.53 -30.41
N CYS A 862 -48.93 67.25 -30.78
CA CYS A 862 -49.87 66.79 -31.81
C CYS A 862 -51.32 66.52 -31.34
N ALA A 863 -51.62 66.62 -30.06
CA ALA A 863 -52.92 66.19 -29.52
C ALA A 863 -54.14 66.99 -30.05
N THR A 864 -53.95 68.27 -30.42
CA THR A 864 -55.03 69.15 -30.93
C THR A 864 -54.71 69.82 -32.26
N GLN A 865 -53.65 69.40 -32.95
CA GLN A 865 -53.27 69.88 -34.27
C GLN A 865 -52.77 68.74 -35.16
N ASP A 866 -52.84 68.92 -36.47
CA ASP A 866 -52.43 67.89 -37.43
C ASP A 866 -50.90 67.80 -37.53
N CYS A 867 -50.35 66.63 -37.22
CA CYS A 867 -48.94 66.32 -37.43
C CYS A 867 -48.77 65.34 -38.60
N PHE A 868 -47.74 65.55 -39.43
CA PHE A 868 -47.49 64.77 -40.65
C PHE A 868 -46.11 64.10 -40.69
N ASP A 869 -45.11 64.74 -40.09
CA ASP A 869 -43.72 64.27 -40.10
C ASP A 869 -43.45 63.28 -38.96
N GLY A 870 -42.38 62.49 -39.07
CA GLY A 870 -41.95 61.60 -37.98
C GLY A 870 -42.92 60.44 -37.68
N LYS A 871 -43.67 59.96 -38.69
CA LYS A 871 -44.68 58.90 -38.49
C LYS A 871 -44.14 57.63 -37.83
N SER A 872 -42.93 57.22 -38.20
CA SER A 872 -42.22 56.08 -37.62
C SER A 872 -41.17 56.59 -36.65
N GLN A 873 -41.20 56.11 -35.41
CA GLN A 873 -40.28 56.53 -34.35
C GLN A 873 -39.20 55.48 -34.14
N LYS A 874 -37.97 55.78 -34.58
CA LYS A 874 -36.83 54.87 -34.53
C LYS A 874 -35.56 55.65 -34.22
N ALA A 875 -34.63 55.03 -33.50
CA ALA A 875 -33.28 55.55 -33.34
C ALA A 875 -32.26 54.41 -33.27
N THR A 876 -31.08 54.68 -33.81
CA THR A 876 -29.94 53.77 -33.75
C THR A 876 -28.73 54.55 -33.28
N GLY A 877 -27.97 54.00 -32.34
CA GLY A 877 -26.72 54.59 -31.92
C GLY A 877 -25.80 53.61 -31.23
N THR A 878 -24.56 54.00 -31.02
CA THR A 878 -23.56 53.18 -30.33
C THR A 878 -23.00 53.94 -29.14
N SER A 879 -23.13 53.37 -27.94
CA SER A 879 -22.46 53.91 -26.76
C SER A 879 -21.05 53.31 -26.62
N VAL A 880 -20.17 54.08 -25.99
CA VAL A 880 -18.84 53.61 -25.59
C VAL A 880 -18.67 53.85 -24.10
N ALA A 881 -18.06 52.89 -23.40
CA ALA A 881 -17.80 52.98 -21.98
C ALA A 881 -16.48 52.32 -21.61
N ALA A 882 -15.86 52.82 -20.56
CA ALA A 882 -14.73 52.19 -19.91
C ALA A 882 -14.91 52.26 -18.40
N GLY A 883 -14.39 51.29 -17.70
CA GLY A 883 -14.44 51.28 -16.25
C GLY A 883 -13.47 50.30 -15.64
N TRP A 884 -13.49 50.23 -14.33
CA TRP A 884 -12.64 49.38 -13.52
C TRP A 884 -13.38 48.94 -12.26
N LYS A 885 -13.11 47.72 -11.79
CA LYS A 885 -13.66 47.19 -10.54
C LYS A 885 -12.68 46.27 -9.80
N ASN A 886 -12.69 46.34 -8.48
CA ASN A 886 -12.19 45.32 -7.57
C ASN A 886 -13.23 45.04 -6.47
N ASP A 887 -12.83 44.38 -5.39
CA ASP A 887 -13.73 44.02 -4.30
C ASP A 887 -14.17 45.22 -3.43
N ARG A 888 -13.46 46.36 -3.51
CA ARG A 888 -13.67 47.54 -2.67
C ARG A 888 -14.30 48.71 -3.40
N TRP A 889 -13.99 48.92 -4.67
CA TRP A 889 -14.56 50.01 -5.43
C TRP A 889 -14.69 49.66 -6.91
N SER A 890 -15.61 50.34 -7.56
CA SER A 890 -15.71 50.33 -9.01
C SER A 890 -16.07 51.71 -9.51
N ALA A 891 -15.58 52.04 -10.71
CA ALA A 891 -15.93 53.27 -11.39
C ALA A 891 -16.04 53.03 -12.89
N ASP A 892 -16.97 53.72 -13.53
CA ASP A 892 -17.14 53.69 -14.97
C ASP A 892 -17.56 55.06 -15.51
N ILE A 893 -17.18 55.30 -16.76
CA ILE A 893 -17.58 56.47 -17.54
C ILE A 893 -17.85 56.05 -18.97
N GLY A 894 -18.87 56.62 -19.56
CA GLY A 894 -19.25 56.33 -20.93
C GLY A 894 -20.25 57.33 -21.48
N THR A 895 -20.87 56.98 -22.59
CA THR A 895 -21.87 57.81 -23.25
C THR A 895 -23.21 57.09 -23.29
N THR A 896 -24.30 57.84 -23.46
CA THR A 896 -25.49 57.27 -24.10
C THR A 896 -25.20 57.02 -25.59
N PRO A 897 -26.05 56.26 -26.31
CA PRO A 897 -25.78 55.89 -27.69
C PRO A 897 -25.55 57.11 -28.62
N LEU A 898 -24.36 57.17 -29.23
CA LEU A 898 -24.00 58.17 -30.23
C LEU A 898 -24.82 57.91 -31.50
N GLY A 899 -25.67 58.85 -31.87
CA GLY A 899 -26.65 58.71 -32.97
C GLY A 899 -28.10 58.95 -32.52
N PHE A 900 -28.36 58.94 -31.21
CA PHE A 900 -29.63 59.41 -30.65
C PHE A 900 -29.72 60.94 -30.68
N ASP A 901 -30.94 61.48 -30.59
CA ASP A 901 -31.19 62.93 -30.62
C ASP A 901 -30.60 63.67 -29.40
N VAL A 902 -30.54 63.00 -28.25
CA VAL A 902 -29.96 63.52 -27.00
C VAL A 902 -28.89 62.57 -26.50
N VAL A 903 -27.65 63.04 -26.55
CA VAL A 903 -26.46 62.30 -26.11
C VAL A 903 -25.85 62.96 -24.87
N ASP A 904 -25.49 62.14 -23.88
CA ASP A 904 -24.85 62.58 -22.64
C ASP A 904 -23.69 61.67 -22.25
N ILE A 905 -22.78 62.24 -21.45
CA ILE A 905 -21.82 61.46 -20.66
C ILE A 905 -22.53 60.94 -19.41
N VAL A 906 -22.35 59.65 -19.15
CA VAL A 906 -22.92 58.90 -18.02
C VAL A 906 -21.82 58.12 -17.31
N GLY A 907 -22.08 57.65 -16.10
CA GLY A 907 -21.09 56.93 -15.32
C GLY A 907 -21.52 56.72 -13.88
N GLY A 908 -20.68 56.02 -13.13
CA GLY A 908 -20.90 55.78 -11.71
C GLY A 908 -19.62 55.46 -10.97
N ALA A 909 -19.62 55.68 -9.67
CA ALA A 909 -18.60 55.24 -8.75
C ALA A 909 -19.25 54.61 -7.53
N SER A 910 -18.75 53.46 -7.11
CA SER A 910 -19.24 52.75 -5.94
C SER A 910 -18.10 52.29 -5.05
N TYR A 911 -18.35 52.28 -3.74
CA TYR A 911 -17.42 51.82 -2.73
C TYR A 911 -18.13 50.84 -1.79
N SER A 912 -17.49 49.70 -1.54
CA SER A 912 -17.99 48.58 -0.76
C SER A 912 -17.12 48.35 0.47
N GLY A 913 -17.77 48.13 1.61
CA GLY A 913 -17.12 47.87 2.87
C GLY A 913 -17.93 46.94 3.75
N ASP A 914 -17.32 46.55 4.87
CA ASP A 914 -17.95 45.68 5.86
C ASP A 914 -17.94 46.40 7.20
N TRP A 915 -19.10 46.52 7.83
CA TRP A 915 -19.23 47.01 9.20
C TRP A 915 -19.68 45.85 10.08
N ARG A 916 -18.73 45.27 10.81
CA ARG A 916 -18.91 44.00 11.54
C ARG A 916 -19.36 42.88 10.59
N GLN A 917 -20.64 42.52 10.64
CA GLN A 917 -21.24 41.46 9.81
C GLN A 917 -22.19 42.03 8.73
N ILE A 918 -22.25 43.35 8.58
CA ILE A 918 -23.12 44.03 7.61
C ILE A 918 -22.24 44.56 6.48
N GLY A 919 -22.40 43.99 5.29
CA GLY A 919 -21.83 44.53 4.07
C GLY A 919 -22.60 45.78 3.65
N TRP A 920 -21.90 46.79 3.13
CA TRP A 920 -22.50 48.00 2.60
C TRP A 920 -21.84 48.42 1.29
N THR A 921 -22.63 48.99 0.39
CA THR A 921 -22.14 49.58 -0.87
C THR A 921 -22.79 50.94 -1.06
N ALA A 922 -21.97 51.98 -1.14
CA ALA A 922 -22.43 53.33 -1.48
C ALA A 922 -22.10 53.61 -2.94
N THR A 923 -23.07 54.07 -3.72
CA THR A 923 -22.92 54.38 -5.15
C THR A 923 -23.35 55.82 -5.41
N ALA A 924 -22.59 56.53 -6.24
CA ALA A 924 -23.00 57.79 -6.86
C ALA A 924 -22.97 57.59 -8.38
N SER A 925 -24.07 57.90 -9.07
CA SER A 925 -24.17 57.63 -10.51
C SER A 925 -25.03 58.65 -11.25
N ARG A 926 -24.75 58.77 -12.56
CA ARG A 926 -25.59 59.43 -13.56
C ARG A 926 -25.90 58.39 -14.63
N ARG A 927 -27.14 57.93 -14.70
CA ARG A 927 -27.58 56.85 -15.60
C ARG A 927 -28.75 57.30 -16.49
N PRO A 928 -28.87 56.82 -17.74
CA PRO A 928 -30.04 57.09 -18.56
C PRO A 928 -31.26 56.31 -18.08
N ILE A 929 -32.46 56.73 -18.51
CA ILE A 929 -33.68 55.92 -18.36
C ILE A 929 -33.99 55.29 -19.72
N SER A 930 -33.85 53.97 -19.81
CA SER A 930 -33.90 53.18 -21.06
C SER A 930 -35.29 52.66 -21.44
N SER A 931 -36.32 52.91 -20.62
CA SER A 931 -37.64 52.28 -20.75
C SER A 931 -38.45 52.70 -21.98
N SER A 932 -38.07 53.77 -22.67
CA SER A 932 -38.73 54.22 -23.89
C SER A 932 -37.74 54.98 -24.79
N LEU A 933 -38.07 55.09 -26.08
CA LEU A 933 -37.25 55.85 -27.02
C LEU A 933 -37.08 57.33 -26.57
N LEU A 934 -38.19 57.97 -26.16
CA LEU A 934 -38.18 59.35 -25.67
C LEU A 934 -37.30 59.50 -24.41
N ALA A 935 -37.46 58.60 -23.43
CA ALA A 935 -36.70 58.66 -22.20
C ALA A 935 -35.20 58.40 -22.44
N PHE A 936 -34.86 57.46 -23.32
CA PHE A 936 -33.47 57.06 -23.51
C PHE A 936 -32.72 58.03 -24.43
N GLY A 937 -33.17 58.14 -25.67
CA GLY A 937 -32.50 58.88 -26.74
C GLY A 937 -33.08 60.25 -27.04
N GLY A 938 -34.29 60.55 -26.53
CA GLY A 938 -35.03 61.72 -26.97
C GLY A 938 -35.62 61.55 -28.38
N THR A 939 -36.47 62.49 -28.75
CA THR A 939 -37.08 62.58 -30.08
C THR A 939 -37.31 64.05 -30.45
N LYS A 940 -37.78 64.31 -31.67
CA LYS A 940 -38.05 65.65 -32.21
C LYS A 940 -39.54 65.88 -32.37
N ASP A 941 -40.04 66.97 -31.77
CA ASP A 941 -41.48 67.24 -31.70
C ASP A 941 -41.99 67.53 -33.12
N PRO A 942 -42.95 66.75 -33.64
CA PRO A 942 -43.44 66.95 -35.00
C PRO A 942 -44.13 68.31 -35.20
N GLY A 943 -44.74 68.86 -34.15
CA GLY A 943 -45.46 70.12 -34.24
C GLY A 943 -44.59 71.37 -34.13
N THR A 944 -43.50 71.33 -33.36
CA THR A 944 -42.60 72.50 -33.15
C THR A 944 -41.18 72.32 -33.70
N GLY A 945 -40.79 71.10 -34.04
CA GLY A 945 -39.43 70.74 -34.43
C GLY A 945 -38.42 70.70 -33.27
N MET A 946 -38.85 70.87 -32.02
CA MET A 946 -37.94 70.88 -30.86
C MET A 946 -37.54 69.47 -30.44
N THR A 947 -36.25 69.24 -30.18
CA THR A 947 -35.77 68.00 -29.55
C THR A 947 -36.10 67.99 -28.06
N TRP A 948 -36.65 66.89 -27.54
CA TRP A 948 -36.90 66.69 -26.11
C TRP A 948 -36.74 65.23 -25.68
N GLY A 949 -36.63 64.99 -24.37
CA GLY A 949 -36.41 63.66 -23.80
C GLY A 949 -34.97 63.48 -23.32
N GLY A 950 -34.39 62.30 -23.52
CA GLY A 950 -33.01 62.00 -23.11
C GLY A 950 -32.83 62.17 -21.59
N VAL A 951 -33.67 61.49 -20.84
CA VAL A 951 -33.79 61.59 -19.39
C VAL A 951 -32.63 60.86 -18.71
N ARG A 952 -32.06 61.49 -17.67
CA ARG A 952 -30.99 60.97 -16.83
C ARG A 952 -31.39 61.04 -15.36
N ALA A 953 -31.09 59.98 -14.62
CA ALA A 953 -31.14 59.95 -13.17
C ALA A 953 -29.74 60.18 -12.61
N THR A 954 -29.55 61.27 -11.86
CA THR A 954 -28.31 61.61 -11.19
C THR A 954 -28.53 61.55 -9.68
N GLY A 955 -27.79 60.71 -8.97
CA GLY A 955 -28.07 60.50 -7.55
C GLY A 955 -27.12 59.57 -6.84
N VAL A 956 -27.56 59.14 -5.66
CA VAL A 956 -26.83 58.22 -4.80
C VAL A 956 -27.70 57.06 -4.35
N SER A 957 -27.07 55.91 -4.08
CA SER A 957 -27.68 54.76 -3.44
C SER A 957 -26.81 54.18 -2.33
N LEU A 958 -27.46 53.53 -1.36
CA LEU A 958 -26.83 52.78 -0.29
C LEU A 958 -27.47 51.39 -0.23
N GLY A 959 -26.69 50.38 -0.57
CA GLY A 959 -27.03 48.97 -0.36
C GLY A 959 -26.49 48.48 0.97
N LEU A 960 -27.26 47.67 1.68
CA LEU A 960 -26.86 46.98 2.91
C LEU A 960 -27.18 45.49 2.75
N SER A 961 -26.31 44.62 3.24
CA SER A 961 -26.49 43.17 3.23
C SER A 961 -26.03 42.53 4.53
N TYR A 962 -26.81 41.56 5.02
CA TYR A 962 -26.46 40.69 6.13
C TYR A 962 -26.68 39.25 5.68
N ASP A 963 -25.61 38.59 5.24
CA ASP A 963 -25.59 37.18 4.84
C ASP A 963 -24.32 36.54 5.42
N ARG A 964 -24.49 35.63 6.38
CA ARG A 964 -23.39 34.91 7.04
C ARG A 964 -22.92 33.68 6.26
N GLY A 965 -23.41 33.48 5.04
CA GLY A 965 -23.18 32.27 4.25
C GLY A 965 -24.10 31.10 4.64
N GLU A 966 -24.77 31.20 5.79
CA GLU A 966 -25.73 30.27 6.37
C GLU A 966 -27.07 30.25 5.58
N ALA A 967 -28.13 29.69 6.15
CA ALA A 967 -29.41 29.51 5.46
C ALA A 967 -30.18 30.82 5.20
N HIS A 968 -29.88 31.91 5.91
CA HIS A 968 -30.65 33.15 5.88
C HIS A 968 -29.83 34.31 5.33
N GLY A 969 -30.49 35.25 4.65
CA GLY A 969 -29.91 36.54 4.30
C GLY A 969 -30.96 37.65 4.21
N VAL A 970 -30.53 38.87 4.54
CA VAL A 970 -31.34 40.08 4.46
C VAL A 970 -30.57 41.14 3.69
N TRP A 971 -31.25 41.90 2.84
CA TRP A 971 -30.66 43.02 2.12
C TRP A 971 -31.62 44.21 2.04
N SER A 972 -31.07 45.40 1.85
CA SER A 972 -31.85 46.61 1.58
C SER A 972 -31.10 47.55 0.65
N ASP A 973 -31.82 48.34 -0.13
CA ASP A 973 -31.28 49.37 -1.03
C ASP A 973 -32.11 50.65 -0.87
N PHE A 974 -31.43 51.76 -0.60
CA PHE A 974 -32.03 53.08 -0.51
C PHE A 974 -31.41 53.98 -1.57
N SER A 975 -32.23 54.70 -2.33
CA SER A 975 -31.70 55.60 -3.35
C SER A 975 -32.49 56.89 -3.51
N VAL A 976 -31.78 57.97 -3.80
CA VAL A 976 -32.32 59.31 -4.07
C VAL A 976 -31.67 59.87 -5.33
N HIS A 977 -32.48 60.32 -6.28
CA HIS A 977 -32.01 60.79 -7.58
C HIS A 977 -32.78 62.04 -8.01
N GLN A 978 -32.07 63.00 -8.58
CA GLN A 978 -32.65 64.03 -9.43
C GLN A 978 -32.78 63.47 -10.85
N ILE A 979 -33.89 63.73 -11.50
CA ILE A 979 -34.20 63.27 -12.85
C ILE A 979 -34.38 64.49 -13.76
N THR A 980 -33.54 64.58 -14.79
CA THR A 980 -33.46 65.73 -15.71
C THR A 980 -33.41 65.24 -17.14
N GLY A 981 -33.89 66.04 -18.09
CA GLY A 981 -33.78 65.73 -19.53
C GLY A 981 -33.76 66.99 -20.39
N LYS A 982 -33.44 66.84 -21.68
CA LYS A 982 -33.49 67.95 -22.62
C LYS A 982 -34.94 68.37 -22.81
N ASN A 983 -35.29 69.61 -22.46
CA ASN A 983 -36.65 70.13 -22.60
C ASN A 983 -37.70 69.26 -21.88
N VAL A 984 -37.33 68.62 -20.77
CA VAL A 984 -38.22 67.85 -19.88
C VAL A 984 -38.27 68.56 -18.54
N ALA A 985 -39.43 68.57 -17.88
CA ALA A 985 -39.52 69.13 -16.53
C ALA A 985 -38.65 68.32 -15.54
N ASP A 986 -37.95 69.01 -14.64
CA ASP A 986 -37.17 68.34 -13.60
C ASP A 986 -38.08 67.55 -12.65
N ASN A 987 -37.58 66.42 -12.14
CA ASN A 987 -38.28 65.53 -11.22
C ASN A 987 -37.31 64.98 -10.17
N ASP A 988 -37.83 64.50 -9.04
CA ASP A 988 -37.05 63.86 -7.98
C ASP A 988 -37.62 62.47 -7.71
N ARG A 989 -36.74 61.51 -7.39
CA ARG A 989 -37.10 60.13 -7.07
C ARG A 989 -36.43 59.66 -5.80
N ALA A 990 -37.22 59.09 -4.89
CA ALA A 990 -36.73 58.30 -3.76
C ALA A 990 -37.21 56.86 -3.89
N ARG A 991 -36.34 55.89 -3.62
CA ARG A 991 -36.67 54.46 -3.57
C ARG A 991 -36.12 53.82 -2.31
N ALA A 992 -36.89 52.90 -1.75
CA ALA A 992 -36.45 52.00 -0.69
C ALA A 992 -36.87 50.58 -1.07
N MET A 993 -35.93 49.65 -1.02
CA MET A 993 -36.17 48.23 -1.27
C MET A 993 -35.60 47.43 -0.11
N ALA A 994 -36.26 46.36 0.26
CA ALA A 994 -35.78 45.42 1.27
C ALA A 994 -36.18 44.01 0.87
N GLY A 995 -35.33 43.03 1.17
CA GLY A 995 -35.61 41.64 0.90
C GLY A 995 -35.02 40.72 1.96
N TYR A 996 -35.74 39.63 2.19
CA TYR A 996 -35.28 38.49 2.97
C TYR A 996 -35.27 37.26 2.06
N TYR A 997 -34.26 36.41 2.20
CA TYR A 997 -34.22 35.12 1.51
C TYR A 997 -33.76 33.99 2.42
N TYR A 998 -34.28 32.80 2.14
CA TYR A 998 -33.95 31.55 2.77
C TYR A 998 -33.43 30.56 1.72
N LYS A 999 -32.27 29.97 1.97
CA LYS A 999 -31.60 28.98 1.11
C LYS A 999 -32.12 27.58 1.45
N LEU A 1000 -33.20 27.15 0.78
CA LEU A 1000 -33.79 25.81 0.91
C LEU A 1000 -32.80 24.68 0.58
N ILE A 1001 -31.94 24.92 -0.41
CA ILE A 1001 -30.79 24.07 -0.75
C ILE A 1001 -29.58 25.00 -0.81
N ASN A 1002 -28.48 24.63 -0.15
CA ASN A 1002 -27.24 25.41 -0.11
C ASN A 1002 -26.01 24.50 -0.25
N GLU A 1003 -25.87 23.89 -1.42
CA GLU A 1003 -24.74 23.04 -1.80
C GLU A 1003 -23.76 23.84 -2.69
N ASP A 1004 -22.51 23.36 -2.83
CA ASP A 1004 -21.47 24.03 -3.63
C ASP A 1004 -21.90 24.29 -5.08
N ASN A 1005 -22.65 23.35 -5.67
CA ASN A 1005 -23.04 23.37 -7.08
C ASN A 1005 -24.55 23.53 -7.29
N ARG A 1006 -25.34 23.70 -6.22
CA ARG A 1006 -26.80 23.78 -6.28
C ARG A 1006 -27.34 24.66 -5.18
N ARG A 1007 -28.16 25.64 -5.54
CA ARG A 1007 -28.82 26.52 -4.57
C ARG A 1007 -30.28 26.77 -4.96
N VAL A 1008 -31.17 26.57 -4.00
CA VAL A 1008 -32.60 26.96 -4.12
C VAL A 1008 -32.86 28.01 -3.05
N THR A 1009 -33.42 29.15 -3.45
CA THR A 1009 -33.80 30.23 -2.54
C THR A 1009 -35.27 30.57 -2.69
N VAL A 1010 -35.91 30.88 -1.57
CA VAL A 1010 -37.24 31.50 -1.51
C VAL A 1010 -37.13 32.77 -0.69
N GLY A 1011 -37.78 33.85 -1.10
CA GLY A 1011 -37.68 35.12 -0.43
C GLY A 1011 -38.96 35.92 -0.38
N LEU A 1012 -38.87 37.09 0.25
CA LEU A 1012 -39.87 38.13 0.26
C LEU A 1012 -39.18 39.45 -0.01
N ASN A 1013 -39.61 40.15 -1.07
CA ASN A 1013 -39.11 41.45 -1.47
C ASN A 1013 -40.20 42.51 -1.31
N SER A 1014 -39.80 43.68 -0.83
CA SER A 1014 -40.66 44.86 -0.70
C SER A 1014 -39.99 46.05 -1.41
N MET A 1015 -40.76 46.79 -2.18
CA MET A 1015 -40.31 47.98 -2.90
C MET A 1015 -41.25 49.14 -2.64
N TRP A 1016 -40.70 50.30 -2.30
CA TRP A 1016 -41.41 51.56 -2.14
C TRP A 1016 -40.73 52.65 -2.97
N TRP A 1017 -41.46 53.26 -3.91
CA TRP A 1017 -40.96 54.37 -4.72
C TRP A 1017 -41.85 55.60 -4.58
N ARG A 1018 -41.22 56.76 -4.67
CA ARG A 1018 -41.88 58.07 -4.69
C ARG A 1018 -41.22 58.97 -5.72
N TYR A 1019 -42.02 59.49 -6.64
CA TYR A 1019 -41.62 60.56 -7.56
C TYR A 1019 -42.29 61.88 -7.18
N GLN A 1020 -41.66 63.01 -7.54
CA GLN A 1020 -42.23 64.34 -7.31
C GLN A 1020 -43.37 64.63 -8.31
N LYS A 1021 -43.16 64.30 -9.59
CA LYS A 1021 -44.06 64.54 -10.74
C LYS A 1021 -44.24 63.26 -11.56
N ASP A 1022 -45.37 63.16 -12.27
CA ASP A 1022 -45.73 61.99 -13.07
C ASP A 1022 -45.33 62.18 -14.55
N LEU A 1023 -44.05 62.30 -14.85
CA LEU A 1023 -43.63 62.61 -16.23
C LEU A 1023 -43.65 61.40 -17.18
N SER A 1024 -44.61 60.48 -17.00
CA SER A 1024 -44.78 59.28 -17.80
C SER A 1024 -45.41 59.51 -19.17
N GLY A 1025 -46.06 60.65 -19.40
CA GLY A 1025 -46.62 61.00 -20.70
C GLY A 1025 -45.55 61.39 -21.73
N TYR A 1026 -45.99 61.53 -22.98
CA TYR A 1026 -45.13 61.73 -24.15
C TYR A 1026 -45.35 63.08 -24.84
N SER A 1027 -46.10 63.99 -24.23
CA SER A 1027 -46.21 65.38 -24.68
C SER A 1027 -44.91 66.16 -24.46
N LEU A 1028 -44.73 67.26 -25.20
CA LEU A 1028 -43.55 68.12 -25.07
C LEU A 1028 -43.42 68.63 -23.62
N GLY A 1029 -42.24 68.48 -23.01
CA GLY A 1029 -42.01 68.80 -21.60
C GLY A 1029 -42.16 67.62 -20.63
N GLN A 1030 -42.80 66.52 -21.05
CA GLN A 1030 -42.80 65.25 -20.31
C GLN A 1030 -41.68 64.32 -20.81
N GLY A 1031 -41.45 63.20 -20.11
CA GLY A 1031 -40.25 62.38 -20.29
C GLY A 1031 -40.49 60.94 -20.76
N GLY A 1032 -41.74 60.47 -20.86
CA GLY A 1032 -42.05 59.11 -21.32
C GLY A 1032 -41.45 58.00 -20.44
N TYR A 1033 -41.35 58.20 -19.12
CA TYR A 1033 -40.83 57.20 -18.18
C TYR A 1033 -41.74 57.01 -16.97
N TYR A 1034 -41.85 55.77 -16.49
CA TYR A 1034 -42.69 55.43 -15.35
C TYR A 1034 -42.26 56.20 -14.08
N SER A 1035 -43.16 57.05 -13.57
CA SER A 1035 -42.86 57.98 -12.47
C SER A 1035 -44.04 58.24 -11.53
N PRO A 1036 -44.66 57.18 -10.96
CA PRO A 1036 -45.79 57.35 -10.05
C PRO A 1036 -45.39 58.11 -8.79
N GLN A 1037 -46.27 58.98 -8.29
CA GLN A 1037 -46.04 59.66 -7.02
C GLN A 1037 -45.92 58.68 -5.85
N GLN A 1038 -46.61 57.54 -5.92
CA GLN A 1038 -46.49 56.46 -4.95
C GLN A 1038 -46.55 55.10 -5.64
N TYR A 1039 -45.56 54.26 -5.38
CA TYR A 1039 -45.54 52.86 -5.78
C TYR A 1039 -45.16 51.98 -4.58
N LEU A 1040 -45.91 50.91 -4.38
CA LEU A 1040 -45.62 49.88 -3.39
C LEU A 1040 -45.74 48.51 -4.07
N SER A 1041 -44.77 47.63 -3.88
CA SER A 1041 -44.81 46.25 -4.38
C SER A 1041 -44.29 45.29 -3.33
N LEU A 1042 -44.98 44.14 -3.21
CA LEU A 1042 -44.56 42.99 -2.42
C LEU A 1042 -44.46 41.78 -3.34
N GLY A 1043 -43.32 41.09 -3.34
CA GLY A 1043 -43.05 39.96 -4.22
C GLY A 1043 -42.44 38.77 -3.49
N VAL A 1044 -42.79 37.56 -3.92
CA VAL A 1044 -42.26 36.30 -3.41
C VAL A 1044 -41.40 35.64 -4.49
N PRO A 1045 -40.08 35.92 -4.53
CA PRO A 1045 -39.19 35.27 -5.47
C PRO A 1045 -38.84 33.85 -5.05
N VAL A 1046 -38.75 32.95 -6.04
CA VAL A 1046 -38.14 31.64 -5.95
C VAL A 1046 -37.04 31.58 -7.01
N ASN A 1047 -35.85 31.14 -6.63
CA ASN A 1047 -34.73 31.02 -7.55
C ASN A 1047 -34.00 29.71 -7.35
N TYR A 1048 -33.82 28.96 -8.44
CA TYR A 1048 -33.04 27.76 -8.53
C TYR A 1048 -31.85 27.95 -9.44
N ARG A 1049 -30.64 27.79 -8.91
CA ARG A 1049 -29.41 27.76 -9.70
C ARG A 1049 -28.65 26.46 -9.48
N GLN A 1050 -28.10 25.93 -10.55
CA GLN A 1050 -27.25 24.74 -10.49
C GLN A 1050 -26.15 24.83 -11.54
N ARG A 1051 -24.98 24.30 -11.20
CA ARG A 1051 -23.91 24.03 -12.16
C ARG A 1051 -23.51 22.57 -12.15
N THR A 1052 -22.97 22.14 -13.27
CA THR A 1052 -22.31 20.85 -13.51
C THR A 1052 -20.95 21.14 -14.13
N GLU A 1053 -20.24 20.11 -14.60
CA GLU A 1053 -18.91 20.27 -15.19
C GLU A 1053 -18.86 21.30 -16.34
N ASN A 1054 -19.83 21.28 -17.25
CA ASN A 1054 -19.83 22.12 -18.46
C ASN A 1054 -21.12 22.93 -18.65
N TRP A 1055 -22.03 22.92 -17.68
CA TRP A 1055 -23.28 23.67 -17.74
C TRP A 1055 -23.52 24.43 -16.45
N SER A 1056 -24.05 25.64 -16.54
CA SER A 1056 -24.60 26.39 -15.41
C SER A 1056 -25.93 27.00 -15.82
N TRP A 1057 -26.90 27.00 -14.93
CA TRP A 1057 -28.19 27.60 -15.21
C TRP A 1057 -28.84 28.21 -13.97
N GLU A 1058 -29.75 29.13 -14.23
CA GLU A 1058 -30.61 29.80 -13.26
C GLU A 1058 -32.06 29.77 -13.79
N LEU A 1059 -32.98 29.34 -12.93
CA LEU A 1059 -34.42 29.37 -13.15
C LEU A 1059 -35.04 30.12 -11.98
N GLY A 1060 -35.51 31.35 -12.25
CA GLY A 1060 -36.10 32.22 -11.26
C GLY A 1060 -37.53 32.61 -11.64
N GLY A 1061 -38.36 32.86 -10.65
CA GLY A 1061 -39.66 33.47 -10.85
C GLY A 1061 -40.14 34.19 -9.60
N SER A 1062 -40.98 35.20 -9.77
CA SER A 1062 -41.56 35.95 -8.66
C SER A 1062 -43.02 36.24 -8.93
N LEU A 1063 -43.87 36.01 -7.93
CA LEU A 1063 -45.24 36.51 -7.92
C LEU A 1063 -45.28 37.78 -7.07
N SER A 1064 -45.88 38.84 -7.58
CA SER A 1064 -45.93 40.13 -6.91
C SER A 1064 -47.32 40.72 -6.91
N TRP A 1065 -47.60 41.51 -5.87
CA TRP A 1065 -48.74 42.42 -5.81
C TRP A 1065 -48.21 43.83 -5.69
N SER A 1066 -48.73 44.74 -6.52
CA SER A 1066 -48.34 46.15 -6.49
C SER A 1066 -49.53 47.09 -6.50
N ARG A 1067 -49.30 48.30 -5.96
CA ARG A 1067 -50.21 49.44 -6.00
C ARG A 1067 -49.45 50.67 -6.45
N SER A 1068 -50.01 51.39 -7.41
CA SER A 1068 -49.46 52.60 -7.99
C SER A 1068 -50.50 53.72 -7.96
N SER A 1069 -50.07 54.96 -7.71
CA SER A 1069 -50.91 56.14 -7.78
C SER A 1069 -50.17 57.31 -8.39
N THR A 1070 -50.84 57.99 -9.33
CA THR A 1070 -50.41 59.24 -9.93
C THR A 1070 -51.33 60.40 -9.54
N LYS A 1071 -50.83 61.63 -9.62
CA LYS A 1071 -51.58 62.87 -9.37
C LYS A 1071 -51.78 63.65 -10.67
N ASP A 1072 -52.78 64.53 -10.68
CA ASP A 1072 -53.01 65.46 -11.77
C ASP A 1072 -51.76 66.27 -12.13
N GLN A 1073 -51.55 66.44 -13.43
CA GLN A 1073 -50.43 67.19 -13.95
C GLN A 1073 -50.78 67.86 -15.27
N ARG A 1074 -50.07 68.95 -15.61
CA ARG A 1074 -50.27 69.59 -16.90
C ARG A 1074 -49.72 68.70 -18.01
N ARG A 1075 -50.47 68.57 -19.12
CA ARG A 1075 -49.99 67.93 -20.36
C ARG A 1075 -48.66 68.55 -20.79
N TYR A 1076 -48.57 69.87 -20.77
CA TYR A 1076 -47.36 70.63 -21.07
C TYR A 1076 -46.80 71.30 -19.80
N PRO A 1077 -45.93 70.60 -19.03
CA PRO A 1077 -45.44 71.14 -17.76
C PRO A 1077 -44.49 72.33 -17.94
N LEU A 1078 -43.88 72.48 -19.13
CA LEU A 1078 -42.97 73.56 -19.49
C LEU A 1078 -43.61 74.48 -20.54
N VAL A 1079 -44.62 75.27 -20.13
CA VAL A 1079 -45.43 76.13 -21.00
C VAL A 1079 -44.60 77.11 -21.86
N GLY A 1080 -43.40 77.50 -21.40
CA GLY A 1080 -42.48 78.36 -22.16
C GLY A 1080 -41.97 77.75 -23.47
N LEU A 1081 -41.96 76.42 -23.60
CA LEU A 1081 -41.51 75.71 -24.81
C LEU A 1081 -42.53 75.78 -25.96
N LEU A 1082 -43.79 76.07 -25.66
CA LEU A 1082 -44.86 76.08 -26.66
C LEU A 1082 -44.86 77.34 -27.55
N GLY A 1083 -44.07 78.36 -27.19
CA GLY A 1083 -43.99 79.61 -27.95
C GLY A 1083 -45.38 80.24 -28.23
N SER A 1084 -45.57 80.68 -29.47
CA SER A 1084 -46.83 81.19 -30.02
C SER A 1084 -47.70 80.13 -30.71
N ALA A 1085 -47.42 78.83 -30.52
CA ALA A 1085 -48.24 77.77 -31.10
C ALA A 1085 -49.69 77.87 -30.57
N ALA A 1086 -50.66 77.91 -31.49
CA ALA A 1086 -52.08 78.06 -31.18
C ALA A 1086 -52.70 76.72 -30.77
N LEU A 1087 -52.19 76.12 -29.68
CA LEU A 1087 -52.68 74.86 -29.14
C LEU A 1087 -53.92 75.09 -28.28
N THR A 1088 -55.03 74.42 -28.61
CA THR A 1088 -56.28 74.55 -27.85
C THR A 1088 -56.22 73.84 -26.49
N ASP A 1089 -55.29 72.90 -26.33
CA ASP A 1089 -55.03 72.14 -25.10
C ASP A 1089 -53.79 72.61 -24.33
N ARG A 1090 -53.32 73.85 -24.59
CA ARG A 1090 -52.13 74.43 -23.95
C ARG A 1090 -52.10 74.28 -22.43
N ASP A 1091 -53.24 74.48 -21.77
CA ASP A 1091 -53.39 74.39 -20.31
C ASP A 1091 -54.10 73.11 -19.85
N ALA A 1092 -54.20 72.09 -20.72
CA ALA A 1092 -54.85 70.83 -20.39
C ALA A 1092 -54.15 70.10 -19.24
N ILE A 1093 -54.94 69.44 -18.40
CA ILE A 1093 -54.49 68.64 -17.26
C ILE A 1093 -54.74 67.16 -17.59
N GLU A 1094 -53.70 66.35 -17.49
CA GLU A 1094 -53.78 64.90 -17.45
C GLU A 1094 -54.18 64.49 -16.03
N THR A 1095 -55.34 63.84 -15.90
CA THR A 1095 -55.88 63.41 -14.60
C THR A 1095 -55.09 62.23 -14.04
N GLY A 1096 -54.72 62.31 -12.77
CA GLY A 1096 -54.05 61.22 -12.06
C GLY A 1096 -54.94 59.98 -11.93
N SER A 1097 -54.31 58.83 -11.73
CA SER A 1097 -55.01 57.55 -11.57
C SER A 1097 -54.45 56.75 -10.40
N SER A 1098 -55.19 55.75 -9.93
CA SER A 1098 -54.64 54.76 -8.98
C SER A 1098 -55.05 53.37 -9.39
N SER A 1099 -54.11 52.42 -9.29
CA SER A 1099 -54.35 51.03 -9.66
C SER A 1099 -53.61 50.09 -8.72
N SER A 1100 -54.13 48.87 -8.58
CA SER A 1100 -53.42 47.76 -7.95
C SER A 1100 -53.58 46.50 -8.77
N GLY A 1101 -52.70 45.52 -8.60
CA GLY A 1101 -52.84 44.24 -9.28
C GLY A 1101 -51.71 43.28 -8.95
N PHE A 1102 -51.89 42.05 -9.41
CA PHE A 1102 -50.84 41.05 -9.39
C PHE A 1102 -50.03 41.13 -10.68
N GLY A 1103 -48.75 40.80 -10.57
CA GLY A 1103 -47.82 40.64 -11.68
C GLY A 1103 -46.85 39.51 -11.40
N TYR A 1104 -46.12 39.09 -12.42
CA TYR A 1104 -45.12 38.04 -12.28
C TYR A 1104 -43.87 38.33 -13.11
N THR A 1105 -42.76 37.74 -12.67
CA THR A 1105 -41.53 37.68 -13.44
C THR A 1105 -41.08 36.23 -13.57
N ALA A 1106 -40.46 35.89 -14.69
CA ALA A 1106 -39.88 34.57 -14.91
C ALA A 1106 -38.57 34.71 -15.69
N ARG A 1107 -37.49 34.17 -15.15
CA ARG A 1107 -36.14 34.25 -15.71
C ARG A 1107 -35.57 32.85 -15.89
N ALA A 1108 -35.00 32.60 -17.05
CA ALA A 1108 -34.24 31.39 -17.32
C ALA A 1108 -32.94 31.77 -18.04
N VAL A 1109 -31.79 31.42 -17.46
CA VAL A 1109 -30.48 31.63 -18.09
C VAL A 1109 -29.71 30.32 -18.05
N VAL A 1110 -29.14 29.93 -19.18
CA VAL A 1110 -28.34 28.71 -19.33
C VAL A 1110 -27.04 29.08 -20.02
N GLU A 1111 -25.93 28.60 -19.49
CA GLU A 1111 -24.59 28.76 -20.04
C GLU A 1111 -23.90 27.40 -20.16
N ARG A 1112 -23.19 27.19 -21.26
CA ARG A 1112 -22.42 25.97 -21.55
C ARG A 1112 -21.00 26.30 -21.94
N ARG A 1113 -20.04 25.60 -21.31
CA ARG A 1113 -18.65 25.55 -21.77
C ARG A 1113 -18.54 24.70 -23.03
N LEU A 1114 -18.04 25.27 -24.12
CA LEU A 1114 -17.78 24.59 -25.39
C LEU A 1114 -16.34 24.08 -25.50
N SER A 1115 -15.40 24.86 -24.98
CA SER A 1115 -13.98 24.50 -24.78
C SER A 1115 -13.42 25.27 -23.58
N SER A 1116 -12.14 25.13 -23.24
CA SER A 1116 -11.52 26.00 -22.23
C SER A 1116 -11.66 27.48 -22.57
N HIS A 1117 -11.59 27.83 -23.85
CA HIS A 1117 -11.65 29.23 -24.29
C HIS A 1117 -13.06 29.73 -24.58
N TRP A 1118 -14.01 28.87 -24.94
CA TRP A 1118 -15.32 29.30 -25.43
C TRP A 1118 -16.47 28.87 -24.53
N THR A 1119 -17.33 29.83 -24.21
CA THR A 1119 -18.56 29.62 -23.44
C THR A 1119 -19.74 30.30 -24.16
N LEU A 1120 -20.87 29.60 -24.27
CA LEU A 1120 -22.08 30.08 -24.94
C LEU A 1120 -23.23 30.11 -23.94
N GLY A 1121 -23.96 31.22 -23.86
CA GLY A 1121 -25.13 31.34 -23.02
C GLY A 1121 -26.35 31.89 -23.74
N VAL A 1122 -27.53 31.54 -23.23
CA VAL A 1122 -28.83 31.98 -23.71
C VAL A 1122 -29.69 32.30 -22.49
N GLY A 1123 -30.45 33.39 -22.56
CA GLY A 1123 -31.31 33.83 -21.46
C GLY A 1123 -32.64 34.38 -21.94
N ILE A 1124 -33.66 34.25 -21.11
CA ILE A 1124 -34.97 34.88 -21.26
C ILE A 1124 -35.36 35.47 -19.91
N ASP A 1125 -35.84 36.70 -19.91
CA ASP A 1125 -36.39 37.39 -18.76
C ASP A 1125 -37.77 37.96 -19.12
N ILE A 1126 -38.81 37.35 -18.60
CA ILE A 1126 -40.21 37.73 -18.83
C ILE A 1126 -40.65 38.62 -17.68
N GLN A 1127 -41.01 39.85 -18.02
CA GLN A 1127 -41.52 40.85 -17.10
C GLN A 1127 -43.01 41.09 -17.42
N GLN A 1128 -43.89 40.67 -16.51
CA GLN A 1128 -45.33 40.90 -16.58
C GLN A 1128 -45.80 41.55 -15.28
N ALA A 1129 -45.16 42.68 -14.95
CA ALA A 1129 -45.47 43.54 -13.82
C ALA A 1129 -46.02 44.89 -14.31
N LYS A 1130 -46.83 45.57 -13.48
CA LYS A 1130 -47.47 46.86 -13.82
C LYS A 1130 -46.50 48.06 -13.79
N ASP A 1131 -45.19 47.81 -13.78
CA ASP A 1131 -44.14 48.83 -13.76
C ASP A 1131 -43.55 49.14 -15.14
N TYR A 1132 -44.09 48.52 -16.20
CA TYR A 1132 -43.76 48.79 -17.61
C TYR A 1132 -42.30 48.45 -17.99
N THR A 1133 -41.70 47.49 -17.30
CA THR A 1133 -40.37 46.95 -17.64
C THR A 1133 -40.47 46.01 -18.86
N PRO A 1134 -39.62 46.15 -19.89
CA PRO A 1134 -39.66 45.27 -21.06
C PRO A 1134 -39.24 43.83 -20.71
N SER A 1135 -39.69 42.87 -21.52
CA SER A 1135 -39.17 41.50 -21.47
C SER A 1135 -37.95 41.38 -22.39
N HIS A 1136 -37.00 40.52 -22.03
CA HIS A 1136 -35.70 40.36 -22.67
C HIS A 1136 -35.45 38.92 -23.14
N GLY A 1137 -34.78 38.77 -24.27
CA GLY A 1137 -34.22 37.52 -24.75
C GLY A 1137 -32.82 37.76 -25.26
N LEU A 1138 -31.84 37.00 -24.74
CA LEU A 1138 -30.43 37.24 -24.99
C LEU A 1138 -29.69 35.97 -25.42
N ILE A 1139 -28.63 36.16 -26.19
CA ILE A 1139 -27.63 35.16 -26.52
C ILE A 1139 -26.25 35.80 -26.46
N TYR A 1140 -25.30 35.11 -25.81
CA TYR A 1140 -23.94 35.61 -25.72
C TYR A 1140 -22.91 34.52 -25.90
N VAL A 1141 -21.75 34.93 -26.41
CA VAL A 1141 -20.55 34.12 -26.47
C VAL A 1141 -19.44 34.83 -25.72
N ARG A 1142 -18.74 34.09 -24.86
CA ARG A 1142 -17.59 34.55 -24.09
C ARG A 1142 -16.35 33.78 -24.50
N TYR A 1143 -15.31 34.52 -24.84
CA TYR A 1143 -13.96 34.03 -25.07
C TYR A 1143 -13.09 34.33 -23.84
N SER A 1144 -12.37 33.32 -23.33
CA SER A 1144 -11.34 33.41 -22.30
C SER A 1144 -9.98 33.24 -22.98
N ALA A 1145 -9.07 34.20 -22.82
CA ALA A 1145 -7.78 34.19 -23.51
C ALA A 1145 -6.86 33.09 -22.97
N SER A 1146 -6.82 32.93 -21.65
CA SER A 1146 -5.96 31.93 -20.99
C SER A 1146 -6.63 30.54 -20.91
N GLY A 1147 -7.95 30.49 -21.05
CA GLY A 1147 -8.75 29.26 -20.97
C GLY A 1147 -9.18 28.94 -19.54
N TRP A 1148 -10.42 28.48 -19.37
CA TRP A 1148 -11.02 28.21 -18.07
C TRP A 1148 -11.67 26.83 -18.00
N GLN A 1149 -11.05 25.91 -17.25
CA GLN A 1149 -11.62 24.60 -16.93
C GLN A 1149 -12.14 24.47 -15.49
N GLY A 1150 -12.06 25.54 -14.68
CA GLY A 1150 -12.59 25.53 -13.30
C GLY A 1150 -14.12 25.50 -13.24
N ASP A 1151 -14.72 25.86 -12.11
CA ASP A 1151 -16.19 25.88 -12.03
C ASP A 1151 -16.78 27.01 -12.88
N LEU A 1152 -17.92 26.76 -13.54
CA LEU A 1152 -18.70 27.81 -14.19
C LEU A 1152 -19.35 28.75 -13.17
N ASP A 1153 -19.66 29.97 -13.61
CA ASP A 1153 -20.33 30.97 -12.79
C ASP A 1153 -21.72 30.47 -12.36
N SER A 1154 -22.10 30.66 -11.10
CA SER A 1154 -23.42 30.30 -10.59
C SER A 1154 -24.02 31.45 -9.77
N PRO A 1155 -24.98 32.21 -10.34
CA PRO A 1155 -25.61 32.01 -11.65
C PRO A 1155 -24.72 32.45 -12.82
N PRO A 1156 -25.06 32.03 -14.07
CA PRO A 1156 -24.47 32.61 -15.28
C PRO A 1156 -24.54 34.13 -15.30
N GLN A 1157 -23.54 34.79 -15.89
CA GLN A 1157 -23.38 36.25 -15.87
C GLN A 1157 -23.44 36.85 -17.29
N PRO A 1158 -24.62 36.97 -17.94
CA PRO A 1158 -24.73 37.68 -19.22
C PRO A 1158 -24.37 39.17 -19.09
N LEU A 1159 -24.11 39.84 -20.21
CA LEU A 1159 -23.85 41.28 -20.16
C LEU A 1159 -25.15 42.03 -19.88
N THR A 1160 -25.14 42.93 -18.90
CA THR A 1160 -26.22 43.91 -18.71
C THR A 1160 -25.99 45.08 -19.67
N PRO A 1161 -27.01 45.60 -20.38
CA PRO A 1161 -26.87 46.82 -21.17
C PRO A 1161 -26.30 47.98 -20.33
N TYR A 1162 -25.40 48.78 -20.89
CA TYR A 1162 -24.71 49.86 -20.18
C TYR A 1162 -25.70 50.92 -19.64
N ALA A 1163 -26.82 51.09 -20.34
CA ALA A 1163 -27.90 51.96 -19.93
C ALA A 1163 -28.55 51.56 -18.59
N ASP A 1164 -28.46 50.28 -18.23
CA ASP A 1164 -29.11 49.69 -17.05
C ASP A 1164 -28.13 49.44 -15.89
N PHE A 1165 -26.91 49.98 -15.97
CA PHE A 1165 -25.95 49.98 -14.87
C PHE A 1165 -26.49 50.76 -13.65
N LYS A 1166 -25.98 50.44 -12.46
CA LYS A 1166 -26.36 51.10 -11.20
C LYS A 1166 -25.56 52.38 -10.94
#